data_AF-A0A6P5GU85-F1
#
_entry.id   AF-A0A6P5GU85-F1
#
_cell.length_a   1.000
_cell.length_b   1.000
_cell.length_c   1.000
_cell.angle_alpha   90.00
_cell.angle_beta   90.00
_cell.angle_gamma   90.00
#
_symmetry.space_group_name_H-M   'P 1'
#
loop_
_entity.id
_entity.type
_entity.pdbx_description
1 polymer ?
#
loop_
_entity_poly.entity_id
_entity_poly.type
_entity_poly.pdbx_seq_one_letter_code
_entity_poly.pdbx_strand_id
1 'polypeptide(L)'
;MNELLRKRFSASSRRGLYPSARVPPLPGMEMRAREDTCMSHDLTPPIPPYAVSLHDRFLCSHCSSCFRALPSHAPQQCFDLKSRSNSAPPFSCPTCFASVRYCSSACFASDRPLHVSSHECFLLHQSHSGTCPADDDTADLRVALRLLYSLEMRGLLPSESTDLPNRIGGLLVSDLQKVLEEGGEVAEKIREGGMRMSCARNSGGLHGAVMVEEVVLWAVITNAVEVQVSKGPALGVAVYGPWFSWFNHSCSPNACYRFELDNWCEESTSCESSSFRVSPASTDEASIAGWYHEEGGLAREFCKYGPRIVVRSIKPINKGEEVCVTYTDLLQPMAIRRVDLWPKYRFSCCCERCSASPQLYVDYILSCDARNLNTKNNNSATAEYDELADLLHEAIAEYSSEDNPKSCCYKLESLLLSQSSRGNNSMENTLSGRKFLLHPLHHLSLSAYVALASAYRSLYIIGLYEEQNGEALKMGRAAAAYSLLLAAATHYLSLFESSLIAPTSHFWLSAGETILNLVQSSISGKAKEKYESKFRSVSHFQCAKIERLSRDEFMSNSMQFIECISTILSRCWPFLVRSFSYLEKIEDPINFTWLGGAILRPLCSLGSKGTTAFGKSKCFAWEYQSGRRIEEEMNCLYQLAIYSLRYGRYLATICYGPQSYLIDKLTI
;
A
#
# COMPACT_ATOMS: atom_id res chain seq x y z
N MET A 1 -5.52 3.64 3.55
CA MET A 1 -6.01 2.56 4.44
C MET A 1 -7.02 1.64 3.76
N ASN A 2 -8.07 2.15 3.13
CA ASN A 2 -9.08 1.32 2.43
C ASN A 2 -8.52 0.50 1.25
N GLU A 3 -7.42 0.91 0.63
CA GLU A 3 -6.77 0.13 -0.44
C GLU A 3 -5.87 -1.02 0.09
N LEU A 4 -5.22 -0.83 1.25
CA LEU A 4 -4.53 -1.92 1.95
C LEU A 4 -5.51 -2.99 2.40
N LEU A 5 -6.73 -2.57 2.80
CA LEU A 5 -7.84 -3.51 3.02
C LEU A 5 -8.17 -4.20 1.68
N ARG A 6 -8.53 -3.48 0.60
CA ARG A 6 -8.88 -4.12 -0.69
C ARG A 6 -7.83 -5.10 -1.23
N LYS A 7 -6.52 -4.77 -1.16
CA LYS A 7 -5.44 -5.68 -1.57
C LYS A 7 -5.31 -6.92 -0.67
N ARG A 8 -5.64 -6.81 0.62
CA ARG A 8 -5.66 -7.95 1.56
C ARG A 8 -6.88 -8.87 1.36
N PHE A 9 -8.04 -8.33 0.98
CA PHE A 9 -9.31 -9.08 0.94
C PHE A 9 -9.70 -9.60 -0.45
N SER A 10 -9.06 -9.17 -1.54
CA SER A 10 -9.31 -9.76 -2.87
C SER A 10 -8.64 -11.13 -3.08
N ALA A 11 -7.66 -11.49 -2.25
CA ALA A 11 -6.88 -12.72 -2.42
C ALA A 11 -7.40 -13.93 -1.61
N SER A 12 -8.16 -13.71 -0.54
CA SER A 12 -8.51 -14.76 0.43
C SER A 12 -9.64 -15.70 0.02
N SER A 13 -10.38 -15.41 -1.05
CA SER A 13 -11.43 -16.30 -1.60
C SER A 13 -10.85 -17.47 -2.43
N ARG A 14 -9.55 -17.45 -2.73
CA ARG A 14 -8.95 -18.38 -3.72
C ARG A 14 -8.50 -19.68 -3.07
N ARG A 15 -9.45 -20.62 -2.90
CA ARG A 15 -9.16 -22.05 -2.70
C ARG A 15 -8.60 -22.64 -4.00
N GLY A 16 -7.28 -22.57 -4.15
CA GLY A 16 -6.53 -23.22 -5.22
C GLY A 16 -5.38 -24.05 -4.64
N LEU A 17 -5.13 -25.22 -5.23
CA LEU A 17 -4.05 -26.15 -4.90
C LEU A 17 -2.72 -25.42 -4.64
N TYR A 18 -2.11 -25.64 -3.47
CA TYR A 18 -0.78 -25.15 -3.17
C TYR A 18 0.22 -25.62 -4.24
N PRO A 19 1.01 -24.72 -4.87
CA PRO A 19 2.02 -25.14 -5.81
C PRO A 19 3.09 -25.95 -5.06
N SER A 20 3.11 -27.27 -5.28
CA SER A 20 4.11 -28.17 -4.70
C SER A 20 5.50 -28.01 -5.34
N ALA A 21 5.62 -27.26 -6.44
CA ALA A 21 6.86 -27.11 -7.19
C ALA A 21 7.46 -25.71 -7.03
N ARG A 22 8.77 -25.65 -6.72
CA ARG A 22 9.57 -24.42 -6.83
C ARG A 22 9.75 -24.13 -8.32
N VAL A 23 8.98 -23.19 -8.87
CA VAL A 23 9.27 -22.62 -10.19
C VAL A 23 10.16 -21.40 -9.95
N PRO A 24 11.47 -21.45 -10.26
CA PRO A 24 12.35 -20.31 -10.12
C PRO A 24 11.96 -19.21 -11.12
N PRO A 25 12.24 -17.93 -10.82
CA PRO A 25 12.03 -16.84 -11.77
C PRO A 25 12.81 -17.09 -13.07
N LEU A 26 12.24 -16.66 -14.20
CA LEU A 26 12.85 -16.82 -15.52
C LEU A 26 14.26 -16.19 -15.54
N PRO A 27 15.30 -16.90 -15.99
CA PRO A 27 16.64 -16.33 -16.14
C PRO A 27 16.59 -15.08 -17.03
N GLY A 28 17.11 -13.95 -16.55
CA GLY A 28 17.36 -12.76 -17.38
C GLY A 28 16.49 -11.53 -17.12
N MET A 29 15.53 -11.57 -16.19
CA MET A 29 14.86 -10.38 -15.65
C MET A 29 15.44 -10.06 -14.28
N GLU A 30 16.44 -9.20 -14.22
CA GLU A 30 17.06 -8.83 -12.94
C GLU A 30 17.72 -7.46 -13.04
N MET A 31 17.42 -6.58 -12.09
CA MET A 31 18.12 -5.32 -11.89
C MET A 31 19.16 -5.48 -10.78
N ARG A 32 20.43 -5.15 -11.06
CA ARG A 32 21.54 -5.19 -10.11
C ARG A 32 22.12 -3.80 -9.87
N ALA A 33 22.59 -3.55 -8.65
CA ALA A 33 23.27 -2.30 -8.31
C ALA A 33 24.61 -2.16 -9.05
N ARG A 34 24.89 -0.96 -9.59
CA ARG A 34 26.16 -0.63 -10.27
C ARG A 34 27.29 -0.28 -9.31
N GLU A 35 26.92 0.13 -8.11
CA GLU A 35 27.80 0.65 -7.07
C GLU A 35 27.20 0.40 -5.69
N ASP A 36 28.05 0.47 -4.66
CA ASP A 36 27.60 0.39 -3.28
C ASP A 36 26.71 1.59 -2.96
N THR A 37 25.52 1.32 -2.41
CA THR A 37 24.52 2.33 -2.12
C THR A 37 24.08 2.23 -0.66
N CYS A 38 24.12 3.34 0.07
CA CYS A 38 23.59 3.41 1.42
C CYS A 38 22.05 3.39 1.41
N MET A 39 21.44 3.22 2.58
CA MET A 39 20.00 3.39 2.75
C MET A 39 19.58 4.84 2.40
N SER A 40 18.32 5.04 1.98
CA SER A 40 17.76 6.36 1.64
C SER A 40 18.39 7.02 0.40
N HIS A 41 18.61 6.26 -0.69
CA HIS A 41 19.14 6.79 -1.96
C HIS A 41 18.27 6.42 -3.15
N ASP A 42 18.02 7.38 -4.03
CA ASP A 42 17.36 7.10 -5.31
C ASP A 42 18.31 6.32 -6.23
N LEU A 43 17.82 5.18 -6.71
CA LEU A 43 18.52 4.23 -7.56
C LEU A 43 18.27 4.51 -9.05
N THR A 44 17.17 5.18 -9.36
CA THR A 44 16.76 5.53 -10.73
C THR A 44 16.39 7.02 -10.79
N PRO A 45 16.55 7.68 -11.96
CA PRO A 45 15.79 8.89 -12.24
C PRO A 45 14.28 8.59 -12.33
N PRO A 46 13.41 9.61 -12.46
CA PRO A 46 11.97 9.43 -12.68
C PRO A 46 11.65 8.73 -14.01
N ILE A 47 11.32 7.43 -13.94
CA ILE A 47 11.02 6.56 -15.08
C ILE A 47 9.60 6.84 -15.60
N PRO A 48 9.40 7.19 -16.89
CA PRO A 48 8.07 7.39 -17.46
C PRO A 48 7.33 6.05 -17.67
N PRO A 49 5.98 6.06 -17.62
CA PRO A 49 5.21 4.87 -17.94
C PRO A 49 5.27 4.57 -19.43
N TYR A 50 5.19 3.28 -19.77
CA TYR A 50 5.01 2.76 -21.11
C TYR A 50 3.56 2.98 -21.58
N ALA A 51 2.60 2.69 -20.70
CA ALA A 51 1.18 2.94 -20.88
C ALA A 51 0.52 3.18 -19.53
N VAL A 52 -0.50 4.03 -19.50
CA VAL A 52 -1.16 4.44 -18.25
C VAL A 52 -2.58 4.92 -18.52
N SER A 53 -3.49 4.64 -17.59
CA SER A 53 -4.87 5.15 -17.59
C SER A 53 -5.40 5.31 -16.16
N LEU A 54 -6.26 6.30 -15.93
CA LEU A 54 -6.96 6.48 -14.65
C LEU A 54 -7.93 5.31 -14.43
N HIS A 55 -8.33 5.04 -13.18
CA HIS A 55 -9.52 4.25 -12.88
C HIS A 55 -10.79 5.02 -13.29
N ASP A 56 -11.86 4.30 -13.64
CA ASP A 56 -13.08 4.89 -14.22
C ASP A 56 -13.66 5.99 -13.33
N ARG A 57 -13.65 5.74 -12.02
CA ARG A 57 -14.12 6.68 -10.99
C ARG A 57 -13.34 8.00 -10.92
N PHE A 58 -12.13 8.07 -11.46
CA PHE A 58 -11.27 9.27 -11.45
C PHE A 58 -11.24 10.02 -12.78
N LEU A 59 -11.78 9.46 -13.85
CA LEU A 59 -11.82 10.10 -15.18
C LEU A 59 -12.44 11.50 -15.17
N CYS A 60 -13.46 11.72 -14.33
CA CYS A 60 -14.15 13.02 -14.24
C CYS A 60 -13.47 14.04 -13.31
N SER A 61 -12.60 13.58 -12.41
CA SER A 61 -12.02 14.38 -11.31
C SER A 61 -10.52 14.62 -11.45
N HIS A 62 -9.85 13.87 -12.33
CA HIS A 62 -8.41 13.97 -12.55
C HIS A 62 -8.09 14.11 -14.05
N CYS A 63 -6.97 14.75 -14.35
CA CYS A 63 -6.46 14.90 -15.70
C CYS A 63 -5.99 13.55 -16.23
N SER A 64 -6.53 13.09 -17.36
CA SER A 64 -6.16 11.80 -17.97
C SER A 64 -4.69 11.75 -18.42
N SER A 65 -4.06 12.90 -18.67
CA SER A 65 -2.65 12.97 -19.08
C SER A 65 -1.67 12.99 -17.89
N CYS A 66 -1.90 13.86 -16.89
CA CYS A 66 -0.93 14.11 -15.81
C CYS A 66 -1.38 13.65 -14.42
N PHE A 67 -2.57 13.05 -14.31
CA PHE A 67 -3.13 12.49 -13.08
C PHE A 67 -3.39 13.51 -11.96
N ARG A 68 -3.22 14.81 -12.20
CA ARG A 68 -3.56 15.85 -11.23
C ARG A 68 -5.07 16.01 -11.10
N ALA A 69 -5.51 16.28 -9.88
CA ALA A 69 -6.90 16.65 -9.63
C ALA A 69 -7.28 17.88 -10.47
N LEU A 70 -8.45 17.79 -11.11
CA LEU A 70 -9.02 18.91 -11.85
C LEU A 70 -9.66 19.89 -10.86
N PRO A 71 -9.68 21.20 -11.17
CA PRO A 71 -10.43 22.17 -10.39
C PRO A 71 -11.90 21.74 -10.31
N SER A 72 -12.43 21.63 -9.10
CA SER A 72 -13.80 21.17 -8.87
C SER A 72 -14.82 22.11 -9.53
N HIS A 73 -15.60 21.60 -10.47
CA HIS A 73 -17.01 21.99 -10.53
C HIS A 73 -17.75 21.02 -9.60
N ALA A 74 -18.40 21.52 -8.55
CA ALA A 74 -19.19 20.71 -7.64
C ALA A 74 -20.16 19.80 -8.43
N PRO A 75 -20.35 18.53 -8.03
CA PRO A 75 -21.28 17.64 -8.70
C PRO A 75 -22.69 17.92 -8.17
N GLN A 76 -23.34 18.97 -8.69
CA GLN A 76 -24.80 19.21 -8.69
C GLN A 76 -25.04 20.62 -9.25
N GLN A 77 -25.46 20.69 -10.52
CA GLN A 77 -26.18 21.77 -11.21
C GLN A 77 -25.76 21.81 -12.69
N CYS A 78 -26.23 20.82 -13.46
CA CYS A 78 -26.81 21.19 -14.75
C CYS A 78 -28.05 22.04 -14.40
N PHE A 79 -28.22 23.17 -15.09
CA PHE A 79 -29.20 24.25 -14.82
C PHE A 79 -28.77 25.27 -13.77
N ASP A 80 -27.77 26.10 -14.10
CA ASP A 80 -28.00 27.55 -14.12
C ASP A 80 -26.82 28.30 -14.76
N LEU A 81 -27.08 28.89 -15.95
CA LEU A 81 -26.23 29.94 -16.50
C LEU A 81 -26.41 31.19 -15.64
N LYS A 82 -25.54 31.42 -14.64
CA LYS A 82 -25.13 32.74 -14.11
C LYS A 82 -24.38 32.62 -12.77
N SER A 83 -23.20 32.00 -12.75
CA SER A 83 -22.14 32.46 -11.83
C SER A 83 -20.76 32.17 -12.41
N ARG A 84 -20.03 33.23 -12.74
CA ARG A 84 -18.66 33.17 -13.24
C ARG A 84 -17.71 33.05 -12.05
N SER A 85 -17.10 31.88 -11.88
CA SER A 85 -15.74 31.78 -11.33
C SER A 85 -14.75 31.66 -12.50
N ASN A 86 -13.65 32.39 -12.47
CA ASN A 86 -12.71 32.61 -13.59
C ASN A 86 -11.77 31.42 -13.91
N SER A 87 -12.20 30.17 -13.74
CA SER A 87 -11.45 29.00 -14.24
C SER A 87 -12.08 28.50 -15.53
N ALA A 88 -11.33 28.51 -16.63
CA ALA A 88 -11.77 27.93 -17.89
C ALA A 88 -12.18 26.46 -17.70
N PRO A 89 -13.25 25.98 -18.37
CA PRO A 89 -13.68 24.58 -18.25
C PRO A 89 -12.54 23.64 -18.64
N PRO A 90 -12.44 22.45 -17.99
CA PRO A 90 -11.40 21.49 -18.34
C PRO A 90 -11.55 21.07 -19.82
N PHE A 91 -10.43 20.96 -20.53
CA PHE A 91 -10.41 20.45 -21.90
C PHE A 91 -10.91 18.99 -21.87
N SER A 92 -11.68 18.56 -22.86
CA SER A 92 -12.25 17.20 -22.89
C SER A 92 -12.31 16.64 -24.30
N CYS A 93 -12.36 15.31 -24.43
CA CYS A 93 -12.52 14.66 -25.72
C CYS A 93 -14.02 14.63 -26.12
N PRO A 94 -14.41 15.23 -27.26
CA PRO A 94 -15.81 15.27 -27.68
C PRO A 94 -16.31 13.91 -28.21
N THR A 95 -15.39 13.04 -28.65
CA THR A 95 -15.72 11.77 -29.31
C THR A 95 -16.18 10.70 -28.31
N CYS A 96 -15.70 10.74 -27.07
CA CYS A 96 -16.14 9.83 -26.01
C CYS A 96 -17.04 10.55 -24.99
N PHE A 97 -17.93 11.45 -25.42
CA PHE A 97 -18.85 12.17 -24.53
C PHE A 97 -18.18 12.85 -23.32
N ALA A 98 -16.96 13.36 -23.49
CA ALA A 98 -16.17 13.97 -22.44
C ALA A 98 -15.85 13.05 -21.24
N SER A 99 -15.76 11.73 -21.45
CA SER A 99 -15.28 10.79 -20.42
C SER A 99 -13.90 11.18 -19.91
N VAL A 100 -12.96 11.48 -20.83
CA VAL A 100 -11.60 11.93 -20.48
C VAL A 100 -11.52 13.45 -20.42
N ARG A 101 -10.80 13.97 -19.42
CA ARG A 101 -10.67 15.39 -19.12
C ARG A 101 -9.20 15.77 -18.90
N TYR A 102 -8.86 17.02 -19.17
CA TYR A 102 -7.50 17.52 -19.11
C TYR A 102 -7.42 18.90 -18.45
N CYS A 103 -6.36 19.13 -17.69
CA CYS A 103 -6.16 20.39 -16.96
C CYS A 103 -5.67 21.54 -17.84
N SER A 104 -5.12 21.26 -19.02
CA SER A 104 -4.55 22.27 -19.91
C SER A 104 -4.57 21.83 -21.38
N SER A 105 -4.40 22.80 -22.29
CA SER A 105 -4.24 22.53 -23.72
C SER A 105 -3.02 21.65 -24.01
N ALA A 106 -1.93 21.81 -23.24
CA ALA A 106 -0.74 20.98 -23.36
C ALA A 106 -1.01 19.51 -22.99
N CYS A 107 -1.72 19.25 -21.89
CA CYS A 107 -2.13 17.88 -21.52
C CYS A 107 -3.07 17.26 -22.55
N PHE A 108 -4.03 18.05 -23.06
CA PHE A 108 -4.95 17.61 -24.11
C PHE A 108 -4.20 17.27 -25.41
N ALA A 109 -3.32 18.16 -25.89
CA ALA A 109 -2.56 17.94 -27.11
C ALA A 109 -1.58 16.75 -26.99
N SER A 110 -1.04 16.52 -25.80
CA SER A 110 -0.11 15.41 -25.55
C SER A 110 -0.79 14.04 -25.49
N ASP A 111 -1.96 13.91 -24.86
CA ASP A 111 -2.60 12.60 -24.63
C ASP A 111 -3.62 12.21 -25.72
N ARG A 112 -4.30 13.19 -26.33
CA ARG A 112 -5.38 12.94 -27.31
C ARG A 112 -4.96 12.02 -28.47
N PRO A 113 -3.77 12.18 -29.11
CA PRO A 113 -3.37 11.30 -30.20
C PRO A 113 -3.32 9.82 -29.79
N LEU A 114 -2.75 9.53 -28.61
CA LEU A 114 -2.69 8.18 -28.05
C LEU A 114 -4.08 7.67 -27.67
N HIS A 115 -4.88 8.49 -26.98
CA HIS A 115 -6.25 8.16 -26.59
C HIS A 115 -7.14 7.73 -27.76
N VAL A 116 -7.03 8.43 -28.90
CA VAL A 116 -7.82 8.12 -30.10
C VAL A 116 -7.24 6.92 -30.85
N SER A 117 -5.92 6.92 -31.12
CA SER A 117 -5.29 5.91 -32.00
C SER A 117 -5.18 4.53 -31.34
N SER A 118 -5.14 4.48 -30.01
CA SER A 118 -5.20 3.22 -29.26
C SER A 118 -6.60 2.59 -29.22
N HIS A 119 -7.63 3.25 -29.74
CA HIS A 119 -9.04 2.84 -29.64
C HIS A 119 -9.62 2.87 -28.22
N GLU A 120 -8.88 3.41 -27.24
CA GLU A 120 -9.40 3.70 -25.89
C GLU A 120 -10.63 4.61 -25.95
N CYS A 121 -10.59 5.63 -26.82
CA CYS A 121 -11.71 6.54 -27.05
C CYS A 121 -13.01 5.80 -27.44
N PHE A 122 -12.89 4.77 -28.28
CA PHE A 122 -14.04 4.02 -28.76
C PHE A 122 -14.57 3.05 -27.70
N LEU A 123 -13.67 2.41 -26.93
CA LEU A 123 -14.06 1.58 -25.78
C LEU A 123 -14.90 2.38 -24.75
N LEU A 124 -14.47 3.61 -24.43
CA LEU A 124 -15.21 4.49 -23.53
C LEU A 124 -16.56 4.93 -24.13
N HIS A 125 -16.60 5.23 -25.43
CA HIS A 125 -17.84 5.57 -26.12
C HIS A 125 -18.87 4.42 -26.06
N GLN A 126 -18.46 3.17 -26.28
CA GLN A 126 -19.33 1.99 -26.18
C GLN A 126 -19.86 1.75 -24.76
N SER A 127 -19.03 2.03 -23.75
CA SER A 127 -19.41 1.89 -22.35
C SER A 127 -20.53 2.87 -21.98
N HIS A 128 -20.51 4.08 -22.55
CA HIS A 128 -21.59 5.07 -22.37
C HIS A 128 -22.87 4.76 -23.16
N SER A 129 -22.80 4.01 -24.27
CA SER A 129 -23.98 3.66 -25.06
C SER A 129 -24.80 2.49 -24.49
N GLY A 130 -24.47 2.00 -23.30
CA GLY A 130 -25.21 0.93 -22.60
C GLY A 130 -25.01 -0.46 -23.20
N THR A 131 -23.98 -0.63 -24.03
CA THR A 131 -23.67 -1.90 -24.72
C THR A 131 -22.78 -2.85 -23.90
N CYS A 132 -22.35 -2.45 -22.70
CA CYS A 132 -21.52 -3.24 -21.78
C CYS A 132 -22.10 -3.18 -20.35
N PRO A 133 -21.86 -4.20 -19.50
CA PRO A 133 -22.21 -4.16 -18.08
C PRO A 133 -21.56 -2.95 -17.40
N ALA A 134 -22.32 -2.23 -16.57
CA ALA A 134 -21.97 -0.91 -16.05
C ALA A 134 -21.03 -0.92 -14.82
N ASP A 135 -20.64 -2.09 -14.30
CA ASP A 135 -20.04 -2.21 -12.95
C ASP A 135 -18.53 -2.51 -12.91
N ASP A 136 -17.89 -2.84 -14.04
CA ASP A 136 -16.46 -3.18 -14.05
C ASP A 136 -15.57 -2.04 -14.52
N ASP A 137 -14.57 -1.69 -13.71
CA ASP A 137 -13.54 -0.71 -14.05
C ASP A 137 -12.76 -1.13 -15.31
N THR A 138 -12.73 -0.26 -16.31
CA THR A 138 -12.13 -0.58 -17.62
C THR A 138 -10.66 -0.13 -17.74
N ALA A 139 -10.02 0.31 -16.64
CA ALA A 139 -8.63 0.78 -16.64
C ALA A 139 -7.64 -0.22 -17.23
N ASP A 140 -7.71 -1.51 -16.85
CA ASP A 140 -6.81 -2.55 -17.37
C ASP A 140 -6.90 -2.66 -18.90
N LEU A 141 -8.12 -2.64 -19.45
CA LEU A 141 -8.36 -2.71 -20.90
C LEU A 141 -7.84 -1.46 -21.61
N ARG A 142 -8.06 -0.28 -21.03
CA ARG A 142 -7.56 0.98 -21.59
C ARG A 142 -6.04 1.05 -21.60
N VAL A 143 -5.38 0.61 -20.52
CA VAL A 143 -3.92 0.50 -20.46
C VAL A 143 -3.43 -0.51 -21.49
N ALA A 144 -4.09 -1.65 -21.64
CA ALA A 144 -3.72 -2.68 -22.61
C ALA A 144 -3.84 -2.17 -24.05
N LEU A 145 -4.90 -1.43 -24.39
CA LEU A 145 -5.07 -0.79 -25.70
C LEU A 145 -3.96 0.25 -25.97
N ARG A 146 -3.67 1.11 -24.98
CA ARG A 146 -2.56 2.10 -25.08
C ARG A 146 -1.20 1.41 -25.25
N LEU A 147 -0.96 0.31 -24.54
CA LEU A 147 0.26 -0.49 -24.63
C LEU A 147 0.39 -1.18 -25.99
N LEU A 148 -0.68 -1.82 -26.47
CA LEU A 148 -0.73 -2.50 -27.76
C LEU A 148 -0.37 -1.54 -28.89
N TYR A 149 -1.02 -0.38 -28.94
CA TYR A 149 -0.70 0.66 -29.92
C TYR A 149 0.78 1.11 -29.82
N SER A 150 1.29 1.29 -28.60
CA SER A 150 2.69 1.70 -28.40
C SER A 150 3.69 0.63 -28.87
N LEU A 151 3.37 -0.65 -28.70
CA LEU A 151 4.19 -1.77 -29.18
C LEU A 151 4.13 -1.89 -30.72
N GLU A 152 2.96 -1.69 -31.32
CA GLU A 152 2.76 -1.67 -32.78
C GLU A 152 3.60 -0.58 -33.44
N MET A 153 3.54 0.64 -32.90
CA MET A 153 4.30 1.77 -33.42
C MET A 153 5.83 1.58 -33.32
N ARG A 154 6.29 0.70 -32.43
CA ARG A 154 7.71 0.36 -32.25
C ARG A 154 8.12 -0.93 -32.96
N GLY A 155 7.20 -1.62 -33.64
CA GLY A 155 7.48 -2.91 -34.26
C GLY A 155 7.90 -4.00 -33.26
N LEU A 156 7.43 -3.90 -32.01
CA LEU A 156 7.78 -4.81 -30.91
C LEU A 156 6.75 -5.93 -30.70
N LEU A 157 5.77 -6.04 -31.60
CA LEU A 157 4.86 -7.18 -31.62
C LEU A 157 5.56 -8.43 -32.18
N PRO A 158 5.19 -9.62 -31.69
CA PRO A 158 5.72 -10.87 -32.24
C PRO A 158 5.38 -11.00 -33.72
N SER A 159 6.35 -11.45 -34.53
CA SER A 159 6.05 -11.98 -35.88
C SER A 159 5.20 -13.26 -35.74
N GLU A 160 4.51 -13.71 -36.79
CA GLU A 160 3.60 -14.87 -36.80
C GLU A 160 4.30 -16.22 -36.48
N SER A 161 4.89 -16.36 -35.29
CA SER A 161 5.42 -17.62 -34.77
C SER A 161 4.31 -18.41 -34.11
N THR A 162 4.33 -19.73 -34.27
CA THR A 162 3.38 -20.66 -33.65
C THR A 162 3.49 -20.73 -32.12
N ASP A 163 4.63 -20.34 -31.55
CA ASP A 163 4.86 -20.35 -30.11
C ASP A 163 4.63 -18.96 -29.50
N LEU A 164 3.90 -18.92 -28.39
CA LEU A 164 3.64 -17.69 -27.65
C LEU A 164 4.94 -17.19 -27.03
N PRO A 165 5.30 -15.90 -27.20
CA PRO A 165 6.55 -15.41 -26.65
C PRO A 165 6.49 -15.38 -25.11
N ASN A 166 7.63 -15.60 -24.46
CA ASN A 166 7.74 -15.36 -23.01
C ASN A 166 7.74 -13.87 -22.66
N ARG A 167 7.95 -12.99 -23.66
CA ARG A 167 8.10 -11.54 -23.49
C ARG A 167 7.48 -10.75 -24.63
N ILE A 168 6.96 -9.57 -24.33
CA ILE A 168 6.51 -8.60 -25.33
C ILE A 168 7.00 -7.21 -24.95
N GLY A 169 7.75 -6.54 -25.82
CA GLY A 169 8.39 -5.26 -25.49
C GLY A 169 9.19 -5.29 -24.16
N GLY A 170 9.86 -6.41 -23.86
CA GLY A 170 10.61 -6.61 -22.62
C GLY A 170 9.77 -6.95 -21.37
N LEU A 171 8.44 -6.88 -21.46
CA LEU A 171 7.48 -7.20 -20.38
C LEU A 171 7.25 -8.72 -20.28
N LEU A 172 6.95 -9.19 -19.07
CA LEU A 172 6.65 -10.60 -18.82
C LEU A 172 5.26 -10.99 -19.37
N VAL A 173 5.19 -12.04 -20.20
CA VAL A 173 3.92 -12.64 -20.67
C VAL A 173 3.93 -14.17 -20.62
N SER A 174 4.86 -14.77 -19.85
CA SER A 174 4.95 -16.22 -19.73
C SER A 174 3.67 -16.84 -19.14
N ASP A 175 3.49 -18.13 -19.39
CA ASP A 175 2.44 -18.95 -18.81
C ASP A 175 0.99 -18.56 -19.17
N LEU A 176 0.78 -17.60 -20.09
CA LEU A 176 -0.57 -17.23 -20.54
C LEU A 176 -1.36 -18.46 -21.02
N GLN A 177 -0.75 -19.28 -21.86
CA GLN A 177 -1.41 -20.49 -22.36
C GLN A 177 -1.88 -21.40 -21.21
N LYS A 178 -1.01 -21.63 -20.22
CA LYS A 178 -1.37 -22.41 -19.02
C LYS A 178 -2.49 -21.76 -18.22
N VAL A 179 -2.46 -20.44 -18.06
CA VAL A 179 -3.53 -19.68 -17.39
C VAL A 179 -4.86 -19.91 -18.09
N LEU A 180 -4.88 -19.84 -19.41
CA LEU A 180 -6.09 -20.03 -20.22
C LEU A 180 -6.58 -21.48 -20.19
N GLU A 181 -5.67 -22.46 -20.14
CA GLU A 181 -5.98 -23.89 -20.03
C GLU A 181 -6.50 -24.28 -18.64
N GLU A 182 -5.94 -23.70 -17.57
CA GLU A 182 -6.39 -23.91 -16.18
C GLU A 182 -7.80 -23.34 -15.94
N GLY A 183 -8.20 -22.31 -16.70
CA GLY A 183 -9.51 -21.67 -16.57
C GLY A 183 -9.65 -20.82 -15.30
N GLY A 184 -10.90 -20.57 -14.92
CA GLY A 184 -11.28 -19.76 -13.76
C GLY A 184 -11.30 -18.25 -14.03
N GLU A 185 -11.56 -17.47 -12.98
CA GLU A 185 -11.83 -16.02 -13.03
C GLU A 185 -10.77 -15.23 -13.82
N VAL A 186 -9.49 -15.56 -13.66
CA VAL A 186 -8.39 -14.86 -14.36
C VAL A 186 -8.43 -15.16 -15.86
N ALA A 187 -8.66 -16.41 -16.25
CA ALA A 187 -8.76 -16.79 -17.66
C ALA A 187 -10.00 -16.16 -18.31
N GLU A 188 -11.14 -16.17 -17.62
CA GLU A 188 -12.38 -15.52 -18.06
C GLU A 188 -12.18 -14.02 -18.28
N LYS A 189 -11.56 -13.33 -17.31
CA LYS A 189 -11.21 -11.91 -17.43
C LYS A 189 -10.32 -11.63 -18.63
N ILE A 190 -9.34 -12.48 -18.91
CA ILE A 190 -8.44 -12.32 -20.07
C ILE A 190 -9.21 -12.54 -21.39
N ARG A 191 -10.01 -13.61 -21.49
CA ARG A 191 -10.80 -13.92 -22.70
C ARG A 191 -11.80 -12.81 -23.00
N GLU A 192 -12.60 -12.41 -22.02
CA GLU A 192 -13.59 -11.35 -22.18
C GLU A 192 -12.92 -10.00 -22.50
N GLY A 193 -11.87 -9.65 -21.75
CA GLY A 193 -11.11 -8.42 -21.98
C GLY A 193 -10.50 -8.36 -23.37
N GLY A 194 -9.90 -9.47 -23.83
CA GLY A 194 -9.36 -9.60 -25.18
C GLY A 194 -10.43 -9.41 -26.26
N MET A 195 -11.62 -10.00 -26.09
CA MET A 195 -12.74 -9.80 -27.02
C MET A 195 -13.20 -8.35 -27.06
N ARG A 196 -13.35 -7.69 -25.90
CA ARG A 196 -13.73 -6.28 -25.82
C ARG A 196 -12.71 -5.38 -26.50
N MET A 197 -11.43 -5.65 -26.31
CA MET A 197 -10.35 -4.92 -27.00
C MET A 197 -10.37 -5.15 -28.51
N SER A 198 -10.56 -6.39 -28.97
CA SER A 198 -10.64 -6.70 -30.40
C SER A 198 -11.84 -6.03 -31.08
N CYS A 199 -13.01 -6.06 -30.43
CA CYS A 199 -14.20 -5.33 -30.87
C CYS A 199 -13.93 -3.82 -30.95
N ALA A 200 -13.22 -3.26 -29.98
CA ALA A 200 -12.91 -1.83 -30.00
C ALA A 200 -11.99 -1.43 -31.17
N ARG A 201 -11.12 -2.35 -31.60
CA ARG A 201 -10.17 -2.16 -32.72
C ARG A 201 -10.74 -2.55 -34.08
N ASN A 202 -11.93 -3.14 -34.14
CA ASN A 202 -12.47 -3.82 -35.33
C ASN A 202 -11.50 -4.85 -35.94
N SER A 203 -10.71 -5.55 -35.10
CA SER A 203 -9.63 -6.44 -35.56
C SER A 203 -10.09 -7.83 -35.99
N GLY A 204 -11.35 -8.21 -35.77
CA GLY A 204 -11.96 -9.46 -36.26
C GLY A 204 -11.18 -10.72 -35.85
N GLY A 205 -11.30 -11.14 -34.60
CA GLY A 205 -10.58 -12.33 -34.09
C GLY A 205 -10.99 -13.65 -34.75
N LEU A 206 -10.02 -14.53 -34.99
CA LEU A 206 -10.25 -15.90 -35.44
C LEU A 206 -10.62 -16.80 -34.24
N HIS A 207 -11.69 -17.57 -34.35
CA HIS A 207 -12.19 -18.40 -33.26
C HIS A 207 -11.17 -19.52 -32.91
N GLY A 208 -10.60 -19.49 -31.70
CA GLY A 208 -9.79 -20.59 -31.14
C GLY A 208 -8.29 -20.34 -30.97
N ALA A 209 -7.72 -19.26 -31.52
CA ALA A 209 -6.32 -18.86 -31.30
C ALA A 209 -6.20 -17.83 -30.16
N VAL A 210 -5.01 -17.73 -29.54
CA VAL A 210 -4.72 -16.66 -28.57
C VAL A 210 -4.59 -15.34 -29.32
N MET A 211 -5.38 -14.34 -28.95
CA MET A 211 -5.37 -13.03 -29.61
C MET A 211 -4.22 -12.17 -29.08
N VAL A 212 -3.67 -11.27 -29.91
CA VAL A 212 -2.64 -10.32 -29.47
C VAL A 212 -3.15 -9.43 -28.33
N GLU A 213 -4.45 -9.11 -28.33
CA GLU A 213 -5.14 -8.40 -27.25
C GLU A 213 -5.08 -9.16 -25.93
N GLU A 214 -5.24 -10.49 -25.94
CA GLU A 214 -5.11 -11.34 -24.74
C GLU A 214 -3.67 -11.36 -24.22
N VAL A 215 -2.68 -11.39 -25.12
CA VAL A 215 -1.25 -11.32 -24.78
C VAL A 215 -0.91 -9.99 -24.11
N VAL A 216 -1.36 -8.88 -24.68
CA VAL A 216 -1.08 -7.54 -24.12
C VAL A 216 -1.87 -7.31 -22.83
N LEU A 217 -3.12 -7.78 -22.73
CA LEU A 217 -3.87 -7.72 -21.49
C LEU A 217 -3.18 -8.53 -20.38
N TRP A 218 -2.65 -9.72 -20.71
CA TRP A 218 -1.83 -10.48 -19.77
C TRP A 218 -0.57 -9.73 -19.36
N ALA A 219 0.10 -9.05 -20.29
CA ALA A 219 1.26 -8.18 -19.98
C ALA A 219 0.90 -7.08 -18.98
N VAL A 220 -0.28 -6.45 -19.12
CA VAL A 220 -0.79 -5.47 -18.15
C VAL A 220 -1.05 -6.15 -16.81
N ILE A 221 -1.78 -7.26 -16.79
CA ILE A 221 -2.11 -7.98 -15.56
C ILE A 221 -0.85 -8.40 -14.81
N THR A 222 0.24 -8.82 -15.48
CA THR A 222 1.46 -9.29 -14.81
C THR A 222 2.42 -8.17 -14.43
N ASN A 223 2.52 -7.09 -15.21
CA ASN A 223 3.55 -6.05 -15.04
C ASN A 223 3.02 -4.71 -14.50
N ALA A 224 1.71 -4.48 -14.50
CA ALA A 224 1.18 -3.19 -14.09
C ALA A 224 1.22 -2.97 -12.57
N VAL A 225 1.38 -1.70 -12.21
CA VAL A 225 1.32 -1.18 -10.84
C VAL A 225 0.18 -0.19 -10.67
N GLU A 226 -0.41 -0.21 -9.49
CA GLU A 226 -1.42 0.76 -9.06
C GLU A 226 -0.76 2.11 -8.75
N VAL A 227 -1.22 3.17 -9.41
CA VAL A 227 -0.69 4.53 -9.28
C VAL A 227 -1.29 5.20 -8.04
N GLN A 228 -0.53 5.24 -6.95
CA GLN A 228 -0.94 5.88 -5.71
C GLN A 228 -0.05 7.08 -5.37
N VAL A 229 -0.61 8.28 -5.54
CA VAL A 229 0.08 9.58 -5.35
C VAL A 229 -0.42 10.35 -4.13
N SER A 230 -1.36 9.77 -3.39
CA SER A 230 -1.94 10.37 -2.18
C SER A 230 -2.39 9.28 -1.21
N LYS A 231 -2.84 9.68 -0.01
CA LYS A 231 -3.42 8.76 0.99
C LYS A 231 -4.76 8.14 0.56
N GLY A 232 -5.36 8.68 -0.50
CA GLY A 232 -6.57 8.15 -1.11
C GLY A 232 -6.35 6.81 -1.80
N PRO A 233 -7.41 6.25 -2.42
CA PRO A 233 -7.27 5.11 -3.31
C PRO A 233 -6.31 5.43 -4.48
N ALA A 234 -5.72 4.38 -5.05
CA ALA A 234 -4.99 4.44 -6.30
C ALA A 234 -5.83 5.14 -7.38
N LEU A 235 -5.18 6.00 -8.16
CA LEU A 235 -5.81 6.82 -9.18
C LEU A 235 -5.99 6.07 -10.51
N GLY A 236 -5.20 5.03 -10.76
CA GLY A 236 -5.22 4.30 -12.02
C GLY A 236 -4.12 3.24 -12.09
N VAL A 237 -3.95 2.69 -13.28
CA VAL A 237 -3.04 1.57 -13.57
C VAL A 237 -1.96 2.04 -14.56
N ALA A 238 -0.70 1.67 -14.32
CA ALA A 238 0.42 2.00 -15.19
C ALA A 238 1.35 0.81 -15.41
N VAL A 239 1.83 0.66 -16.64
CA VAL A 239 2.89 -0.29 -17.03
C VAL A 239 4.14 0.50 -17.34
N TYR A 240 5.28 0.04 -16.88
CA TYR A 240 6.60 0.63 -17.13
C TYR A 240 7.48 -0.37 -17.88
N GLY A 241 8.38 0.14 -18.71
CA GLY A 241 9.31 -0.70 -19.47
C GLY A 241 10.36 -1.40 -18.60
N PRO A 242 11.34 -2.09 -19.24
CA PRO A 242 12.39 -2.85 -18.57
C PRO A 242 13.11 -2.14 -17.42
N TRP A 243 13.28 -0.82 -17.51
CA TRP A 243 13.90 0.00 -16.47
C TRP A 243 13.19 -0.02 -15.12
N PHE A 244 11.93 -0.47 -15.06
CA PHE A 244 11.23 -0.73 -13.82
C PHE A 244 10.67 -2.15 -13.72
N SER A 245 10.14 -2.72 -14.82
CA SER A 245 9.50 -4.04 -14.77
C SER A 245 10.47 -5.20 -14.46
N TRP A 246 11.79 -4.97 -14.50
CA TRP A 246 12.80 -5.98 -14.20
C TRP A 246 13.30 -5.97 -12.73
N PHE A 247 12.78 -5.07 -11.88
CA PHE A 247 13.01 -5.18 -10.44
C PHE A 247 12.15 -6.31 -9.88
N ASN A 248 12.79 -7.42 -9.50
CA ASN A 248 12.12 -8.61 -9.00
C ASN A 248 11.51 -8.42 -7.61
N HIS A 249 10.68 -9.40 -7.25
CA HIS A 249 10.09 -9.51 -5.93
C HIS A 249 11.04 -10.14 -4.90
N SER A 250 11.14 -9.51 -3.73
CA SER A 250 11.56 -10.16 -2.50
C SER A 250 10.57 -9.87 -1.38
N CYS A 251 10.42 -10.80 -0.44
CA CYS A 251 9.65 -10.58 0.78
C CYS A 251 10.47 -9.91 1.91
N SER A 252 11.75 -9.67 1.62
CA SER A 252 12.68 -8.88 2.43
C SER A 252 13.39 -7.86 1.51
N PRO A 253 12.64 -7.02 0.76
CA PRO A 253 13.22 -6.18 -0.27
C PRO A 253 14.25 -5.18 0.27
N ASN A 254 15.20 -4.81 -0.57
CA ASN A 254 16.22 -3.79 -0.29
C ASN A 254 15.89 -2.43 -0.94
N ALA A 255 14.86 -2.36 -1.78
CA ALA A 255 14.33 -1.13 -2.35
C ALA A 255 12.80 -1.04 -2.25
N CYS A 256 12.28 0.19 -2.34
CA CYS A 256 10.89 0.49 -2.61
C CYS A 256 10.78 1.57 -3.70
N TYR A 257 9.57 1.95 -4.07
CA TYR A 257 9.37 2.96 -5.11
C TYR A 257 8.28 3.95 -4.73
N ARG A 258 8.30 5.11 -5.39
CA ARG A 258 7.28 6.17 -5.28
C ARG A 258 6.86 6.66 -6.66
N PHE A 259 5.72 7.33 -6.69
CA PHE A 259 5.25 8.06 -7.87
C PHE A 259 5.54 9.56 -7.75
N GLU A 260 5.97 10.16 -8.85
CA GLU A 260 6.13 11.60 -9.03
C GLU A 260 5.24 12.10 -10.17
N LEU A 261 4.43 13.11 -9.88
CA LEU A 261 3.63 13.84 -10.87
C LEU A 261 4.36 15.14 -11.20
N ASP A 262 5.41 15.06 -12.02
CA ASP A 262 6.32 16.18 -12.29
C ASP A 262 5.62 17.47 -12.78
N ASN A 263 6.04 18.62 -12.25
CA ASN A 263 5.72 19.94 -12.80
C ASN A 263 6.59 20.24 -14.02
N TRP A 264 6.33 19.60 -15.16
CA TRP A 264 6.88 20.06 -16.45
C TRP A 264 6.09 21.29 -16.95
N CYS A 265 6.16 22.39 -16.19
CA CYS A 265 6.14 23.70 -16.83
C CYS A 265 7.55 23.87 -17.41
N GLU A 266 7.63 24.22 -18.69
CA GLU A 266 8.87 24.58 -19.37
C GLU A 266 9.68 25.53 -18.46
N GLU A 267 10.99 25.27 -18.27
CA GLU A 267 11.97 26.02 -17.42
C GLU A 267 12.48 25.38 -16.10
N SER A 268 12.72 24.07 -16.05
CA SER A 268 13.61 23.49 -15.01
C SER A 268 14.91 22.94 -15.63
N THR A 269 15.86 23.83 -15.87
CA THR A 269 17.20 23.58 -16.44
C THR A 269 18.28 23.22 -15.40
N SER A 270 17.95 22.62 -14.25
CA SER A 270 18.99 22.38 -13.23
C SER A 270 18.78 21.21 -12.25
N CYS A 271 18.07 20.14 -12.62
CA CYS A 271 18.23 18.89 -11.87
C CYS A 271 19.43 18.16 -12.47
N GLU A 272 20.52 18.01 -11.70
CA GLU A 272 21.61 17.07 -12.04
C GLU A 272 20.97 15.76 -12.50
N SER A 273 21.16 15.39 -13.75
CA SER A 273 20.63 14.15 -14.31
C SER A 273 21.12 12.98 -13.45
N SER A 274 20.28 12.51 -12.52
CA SER A 274 20.63 11.39 -11.68
C SER A 274 20.79 10.17 -12.59
N SER A 275 22.03 9.71 -12.72
CA SER A 275 22.33 8.53 -13.51
C SER A 275 21.68 7.31 -12.86
N PHE A 276 21.26 6.35 -13.68
CA PHE A 276 20.82 5.05 -13.18
C PHE A 276 21.98 4.39 -12.40
N ARG A 277 21.73 4.13 -11.10
CA ARG A 277 22.64 3.39 -10.20
C ARG A 277 22.41 1.89 -10.24
N VAL A 278 21.52 1.45 -11.12
CA VAL A 278 21.19 0.05 -11.38
C VAL A 278 21.35 -0.26 -12.86
N SER A 279 21.55 -1.52 -13.18
CA SER A 279 21.53 -2.04 -14.54
C SER A 279 20.94 -3.44 -14.58
N PRO A 280 20.37 -3.84 -15.72
CA PRO A 280 20.07 -5.23 -15.96
C PRO A 280 21.27 -6.15 -15.76
N ALA A 281 21.03 -7.37 -15.26
CA ALA A 281 22.07 -8.40 -15.09
C ALA A 281 22.44 -9.11 -16.40
N SER A 282 21.59 -9.06 -17.44
CA SER A 282 21.77 -9.83 -18.68
C SER A 282 22.73 -9.17 -19.67
N THR A 283 23.47 -10.02 -20.38
CA THR A 283 24.50 -9.73 -21.40
C THR A 283 23.95 -9.50 -22.81
N ASP A 284 22.63 -9.44 -22.98
CA ASP A 284 22.02 -9.23 -24.30
C ASP A 284 22.03 -7.72 -24.62
N GLU A 285 23.24 -7.16 -24.67
CA GLU A 285 23.50 -5.73 -24.87
C GLU A 285 22.80 -5.21 -26.12
N ALA A 286 22.61 -6.00 -27.17
CA ALA A 286 21.88 -5.60 -28.37
C ALA A 286 20.38 -5.40 -28.11
N SER A 287 19.76 -6.32 -27.36
CA SER A 287 18.35 -6.28 -26.96
C SER A 287 18.05 -5.16 -25.99
N ILE A 288 19.05 -4.66 -25.24
CA ILE A 288 18.93 -3.56 -24.26
C ILE A 288 19.41 -2.23 -24.86
N ALA A 289 20.41 -2.22 -25.74
CA ALA A 289 20.95 -1.02 -26.41
C ALA A 289 19.92 -0.35 -27.34
N GLY A 290 19.02 -1.12 -27.95
CA GLY A 290 17.84 -0.57 -28.63
C GLY A 290 16.98 0.28 -27.70
N TRP A 291 16.81 -0.13 -26.44
CA TRP A 291 16.03 0.62 -25.44
C TRP A 291 16.79 1.84 -24.88
N TYR A 292 18.11 1.73 -24.69
CA TYR A 292 18.95 2.86 -24.28
C TYR A 292 18.88 4.03 -25.26
N HIS A 293 18.73 3.77 -26.56
CA HIS A 293 18.62 4.80 -27.59
C HIS A 293 17.20 5.36 -27.79
N GLU A 294 16.15 4.57 -27.53
CA GLU A 294 14.74 4.96 -27.76
C GLU A 294 14.08 5.74 -26.61
N GLU A 295 14.54 5.57 -25.37
CA GLU A 295 13.92 6.21 -24.20
C GLU A 295 14.10 7.75 -24.20
N GLY A 296 15.15 8.25 -24.86
CA GLY A 296 15.41 9.68 -25.03
C GLY A 296 14.44 10.41 -25.99
N GLY A 297 13.84 9.69 -26.94
CA GLY A 297 13.03 10.25 -28.03
C GLY A 297 11.54 9.88 -27.96
N LEU A 298 11.21 8.59 -28.08
CA LEU A 298 9.84 8.11 -28.34
C LEU A 298 9.02 7.83 -27.08
N ALA A 299 9.64 7.42 -25.96
CA ALA A 299 8.92 7.31 -24.68
C ALA A 299 8.47 8.69 -24.15
N ARG A 300 9.22 9.76 -24.49
CA ARG A 300 8.81 11.15 -24.22
C ARG A 300 7.63 11.60 -25.07
N GLU A 301 7.40 11.01 -26.25
CA GLU A 301 6.30 11.38 -27.16
C GLU A 301 4.93 10.86 -26.71
N PHE A 302 4.84 9.62 -26.21
CA PHE A 302 3.54 9.00 -25.89
C PHE A 302 3.04 9.26 -24.45
N CYS A 303 3.93 9.55 -23.49
CA CYS A 303 3.57 9.74 -22.07
C CYS A 303 4.37 10.88 -21.43
N LYS A 304 4.32 12.08 -22.02
CA LYS A 304 5.10 13.24 -21.58
C LYS A 304 4.89 13.61 -20.09
N TYR A 305 3.64 13.55 -19.61
CA TYR A 305 3.22 14.07 -18.29
C TYR A 305 2.76 13.00 -17.28
N GLY A 306 2.67 11.72 -17.66
CA GLY A 306 2.14 10.65 -16.82
C GLY A 306 2.93 10.41 -15.51
N PRO A 307 2.38 9.61 -14.58
CA PRO A 307 3.02 9.33 -13.29
C PRO A 307 4.37 8.63 -13.49
N ARG A 308 5.45 9.22 -12.98
CA ARG A 308 6.80 8.66 -13.08
C ARG A 308 7.15 7.86 -11.83
N ILE A 309 7.97 6.82 -11.99
CA ILE A 309 8.47 6.03 -10.86
C ILE A 309 9.92 6.36 -10.53
N VAL A 310 10.19 6.53 -9.24
CA VAL A 310 11.55 6.55 -8.70
C VAL A 310 11.72 5.38 -7.74
N VAL A 311 12.74 4.56 -7.98
CA VAL A 311 13.13 3.45 -7.08
C VAL A 311 14.18 3.96 -6.09
N ARG A 312 14.04 3.61 -4.82
CA ARG A 312 14.87 4.10 -3.71
C ARG A 312 15.28 2.96 -2.77
N SER A 313 16.52 2.99 -2.29
CA SER A 313 17.05 2.00 -1.34
C SER A 313 16.48 2.18 0.08
N ILE A 314 16.07 1.07 0.69
CA ILE A 314 15.61 0.98 2.10
C ILE A 314 16.53 0.12 2.96
N LYS A 315 17.56 -0.48 2.36
CA LYS A 315 18.68 -1.16 3.01
C LYS A 315 19.98 -0.73 2.30
N PRO A 316 21.16 -0.90 2.92
CA PRO A 316 22.42 -0.86 2.18
C PRO A 316 22.41 -1.94 1.09
N ILE A 317 22.94 -1.61 -0.10
CA ILE A 317 22.99 -2.50 -1.26
C ILE A 317 24.43 -2.52 -1.77
N ASN A 318 25.02 -3.70 -1.91
CA ASN A 318 26.37 -3.83 -2.44
C ASN A 318 26.36 -3.78 -3.97
N LYS A 319 27.48 -3.34 -4.56
CA LYS A 319 27.69 -3.43 -6.01
C LYS A 319 27.48 -4.88 -6.50
N GLY A 320 26.67 -5.01 -7.54
CA GLY A 320 26.32 -6.29 -8.14
C GLY A 320 25.21 -7.05 -7.41
N GLU A 321 24.75 -6.58 -6.25
CA GLU A 321 23.60 -7.16 -5.54
C GLU A 321 22.30 -6.93 -6.33
N GLU A 322 21.42 -7.93 -6.32
CA GLU A 322 20.08 -7.81 -6.88
C GLU A 322 19.28 -6.74 -6.13
N VAL A 323 18.64 -5.85 -6.87
CA VAL A 323 17.70 -4.89 -6.30
C VAL A 323 16.30 -5.43 -6.44
N CYS A 324 15.65 -5.66 -5.30
CA CYS A 324 14.30 -6.20 -5.22
C CYS A 324 13.34 -5.20 -4.59
N VAL A 325 12.11 -5.18 -5.10
CA VAL A 325 10.95 -4.51 -4.49
C VAL A 325 9.95 -5.56 -3.96
N THR A 326 8.87 -5.14 -3.32
CA THR A 326 7.77 -6.06 -2.95
C THR A 326 6.57 -5.92 -3.89
N TYR A 327 5.92 -7.02 -4.23
CA TYR A 327 4.70 -7.08 -5.04
C TYR A 327 3.46 -7.41 -4.21
N THR A 328 3.65 -7.82 -2.96
CA THR A 328 2.60 -8.24 -2.02
C THR A 328 2.78 -7.54 -0.66
N ASP A 329 1.82 -7.71 0.23
CA ASP A 329 1.91 -7.23 1.60
C ASP A 329 2.89 -8.07 2.43
N LEU A 330 3.83 -7.40 3.09
CA LEU A 330 4.85 -8.03 3.90
C LEU A 330 4.39 -8.38 5.32
N LEU A 331 3.24 -7.86 5.75
CA LEU A 331 2.62 -8.10 7.07
C LEU A 331 1.72 -9.34 7.08
N GLN A 332 2.08 -10.34 6.29
CA GLN A 332 1.41 -11.63 6.21
C GLN A 332 2.42 -12.80 6.28
N PRO A 333 1.97 -14.00 6.72
CA PRO A 333 2.80 -15.19 6.74
C PRO A 333 3.24 -15.63 5.33
N MET A 334 4.32 -16.41 5.28
CA MET A 334 4.90 -16.95 4.03
C MET A 334 3.87 -17.64 3.13
N ALA A 335 2.97 -18.45 3.70
CA ALA A 335 1.98 -19.20 2.94
C ALA A 335 1.03 -18.26 2.18
N ILE A 336 0.53 -17.21 2.83
CA ILE A 336 -0.38 -16.23 2.24
C ILE A 336 0.35 -15.42 1.17
N ARG A 337 1.56 -14.93 1.46
CA ARG A 337 2.39 -14.20 0.48
C ARG A 337 2.60 -14.99 -0.81
N ARG A 338 2.80 -16.32 -0.74
CA ARG A 338 2.94 -17.17 -1.92
C ARG A 338 1.63 -17.35 -2.68
N VAL A 339 0.51 -17.46 -1.97
CA VAL A 339 -0.84 -17.51 -2.59
C VAL A 339 -1.14 -16.21 -3.32
N ASP A 340 -0.80 -15.05 -2.76
CA ASP A 340 -1.03 -13.75 -3.38
C ASP A 340 -0.21 -13.56 -4.67
N LEU A 341 1.03 -14.05 -4.69
CA LEU A 341 1.92 -13.90 -5.84
C LEU A 341 1.54 -14.82 -7.01
N TRP A 342 1.01 -16.01 -6.73
CA TRP A 342 0.84 -17.05 -7.74
C TRP A 342 -0.13 -16.67 -8.89
N PRO A 343 -1.37 -16.19 -8.64
CA PRO A 343 -2.32 -15.94 -9.72
C PRO A 343 -1.84 -14.89 -10.72
N LYS A 344 -1.12 -13.86 -10.24
CA LYS A 344 -0.67 -12.72 -11.05
C LYS A 344 0.72 -12.93 -11.64
N TYR A 345 1.65 -13.50 -10.88
CA TYR A 345 3.07 -13.54 -11.27
C TYR A 345 3.60 -14.96 -11.56
N ARG A 346 2.82 -16.00 -11.27
CA ARG A 346 3.11 -17.40 -11.65
C ARG A 346 4.46 -17.94 -11.14
N PHE A 347 4.94 -17.44 -10.00
CA PHE A 347 6.12 -17.96 -9.31
C PHE A 347 5.87 -18.18 -7.81
N SER A 348 6.72 -19.01 -7.20
CA SER A 348 6.75 -19.21 -5.75
C SER A 348 8.02 -18.59 -5.16
N CYS A 349 7.86 -17.56 -4.33
CA CYS A 349 9.01 -16.82 -3.80
C CYS A 349 9.94 -17.71 -2.97
N CYS A 350 11.24 -17.64 -3.29
CA CYS A 350 12.34 -18.34 -2.61
C CYS A 350 13.39 -17.39 -2.02
N CYS A 351 13.05 -16.12 -1.77
CA CYS A 351 13.95 -15.17 -1.11
C CYS A 351 14.38 -15.65 0.29
N GLU A 352 15.40 -15.01 0.88
CA GLU A 352 15.94 -15.36 2.20
C GLU A 352 14.85 -15.57 3.26
N ARG A 353 13.88 -14.64 3.33
CA ARG A 353 12.74 -14.73 4.26
C ARG A 353 11.83 -15.95 4.02
N CYS A 354 11.60 -16.33 2.77
CA CYS A 354 10.76 -17.48 2.40
C CYS A 354 11.50 -18.84 2.42
N SER A 355 12.83 -18.81 2.43
CA SER A 355 13.69 -20.00 2.40
C SER A 355 14.34 -20.29 3.76
N ALA A 356 14.19 -19.40 4.75
CA ALA A 356 14.75 -19.55 6.08
C ALA A 356 14.25 -20.81 6.79
N SER A 357 15.19 -21.59 7.32
CA SER A 357 14.94 -22.76 8.16
C SER A 357 15.93 -22.78 9.34
N PRO A 358 15.47 -22.60 10.60
CA PRO A 358 14.09 -22.38 11.02
C PRO A 358 13.53 -21.04 10.51
N GLN A 359 12.20 -20.92 10.51
CA GLN A 359 11.49 -19.72 10.11
C GLN A 359 11.98 -18.48 10.89
N LEU A 360 12.10 -17.33 10.20
CA LEU A 360 12.47 -16.07 10.83
C LEU A 360 11.40 -15.65 11.87
N TYR A 361 11.83 -14.91 12.89
CA TYR A 361 10.95 -14.48 13.98
C TYR A 361 9.68 -13.79 13.51
N VAL A 362 9.79 -12.88 12.53
CA VAL A 362 8.64 -12.13 11.99
C VAL A 362 7.59 -13.06 11.39
N ASP A 363 7.99 -14.09 10.64
CA ASP A 363 7.01 -15.00 10.04
C ASP A 363 6.45 -16.00 11.05
N TYR A 364 7.25 -16.39 12.06
CA TYR A 364 6.75 -17.16 13.19
C TYR A 364 5.68 -16.37 13.94
N ILE A 365 5.98 -15.16 14.40
CA ILE A 365 5.06 -14.37 15.23
C ILE A 365 3.82 -13.92 14.46
N LEU A 366 3.90 -13.72 13.13
CA LEU A 366 2.72 -13.38 12.33
C LEU A 366 1.70 -14.51 12.24
N SER A 367 2.09 -15.77 12.44
CA SER A 367 1.24 -16.97 12.26
C SER A 367 1.05 -17.82 13.52
N CYS A 368 1.75 -17.47 14.61
CA CYS A 368 1.78 -18.25 15.83
C CYS A 368 0.46 -18.13 16.60
N ASP A 369 -0.04 -19.26 17.10
CA ASP A 369 -1.09 -19.26 18.13
C ASP A 369 -0.52 -18.67 19.43
N ALA A 370 -1.26 -17.77 20.07
CA ALA A 370 -0.83 -17.11 21.29
C ALA A 370 -0.51 -18.08 22.46
N ARG A 371 -1.09 -19.30 22.48
CA ARG A 371 -0.77 -20.34 23.48
C ARG A 371 0.64 -20.91 23.31
N ASN A 372 1.16 -20.88 22.09
CA ASN A 372 2.51 -21.35 21.76
C ASN A 372 3.58 -20.31 22.13
N LEU A 373 3.21 -19.08 22.48
CA LEU A 373 4.16 -18.08 23.00
C LEU A 373 4.75 -18.47 24.35
N ASN A 374 4.07 -19.36 25.08
CA ASN A 374 4.45 -19.82 26.42
C ASN A 374 4.75 -21.33 26.50
N THR A 375 4.52 -22.11 25.44
CA THR A 375 4.69 -23.57 25.44
C THR A 375 5.52 -24.05 24.25
N LYS A 376 6.27 -25.15 24.41
CA LYS A 376 7.16 -25.71 23.35
C LYS A 376 6.43 -26.64 22.36
N ASN A 377 5.11 -26.74 22.40
CA ASN A 377 4.36 -27.74 21.61
C ASN A 377 3.70 -27.14 20.37
N ASN A 378 4.08 -27.67 19.21
CA ASN A 378 3.49 -27.34 17.92
C ASN A 378 2.39 -28.37 17.58
N ASN A 379 1.14 -28.09 17.93
CA ASN A 379 0.00 -28.76 17.31
C ASN A 379 -0.82 -27.71 16.56
N SER A 380 -0.83 -27.75 15.23
CA SER A 380 -1.65 -26.85 14.41
C SER A 380 -3.02 -27.50 14.15
N ALA A 381 -4.09 -26.92 14.69
CA ALA A 381 -5.44 -27.18 14.22
C ALA A 381 -5.72 -26.23 13.05
N THR A 382 -5.38 -26.65 11.83
CA THR A 382 -5.45 -25.81 10.62
C THR A 382 -6.88 -25.39 10.27
N ALA A 383 -7.86 -26.30 10.42
CA ALA A 383 -9.25 -26.02 10.07
C ALA A 383 -9.90 -24.91 10.91
N GLU A 384 -9.54 -24.80 12.19
CA GLU A 384 -10.10 -23.79 13.11
C GLU A 384 -9.51 -22.40 12.83
N TYR A 385 -8.25 -22.34 12.37
CA TYR A 385 -7.64 -21.10 11.90
C TYR A 385 -8.32 -20.60 10.62
N ASP A 386 -8.62 -21.51 9.68
CA ASP A 386 -9.26 -21.15 8.41
C ASP A 386 -10.68 -20.58 8.65
N GLU A 387 -11.47 -21.19 9.53
CA GLU A 387 -12.79 -20.67 9.91
C GLU A 387 -12.70 -19.28 10.56
N LEU A 388 -11.75 -19.06 11.46
CA LEU A 388 -11.54 -17.76 12.08
C LEU A 388 -11.11 -16.70 11.06
N ALA A 389 -10.25 -17.08 10.12
CA ALA A 389 -9.85 -16.21 9.03
C ALA A 389 -11.09 -15.84 8.20
N ASP A 390 -11.89 -16.80 7.74
CA ASP A 390 -13.08 -16.56 6.92
C ASP A 390 -14.06 -15.57 7.59
N LEU A 391 -14.38 -15.79 8.88
CA LEU A 391 -15.25 -14.88 9.65
C LEU A 391 -14.70 -13.46 9.76
N LEU A 392 -13.37 -13.32 9.89
CA LEU A 392 -12.72 -12.02 9.97
C LEU A 392 -12.75 -11.31 8.60
N HIS A 393 -12.56 -12.04 7.51
CA HIS A 393 -12.64 -11.48 6.15
C HIS A 393 -14.09 -11.06 5.84
N GLU A 394 -15.10 -11.84 6.24
CA GLU A 394 -16.51 -11.49 6.10
C GLU A 394 -16.85 -10.19 6.85
N ALA A 395 -16.43 -10.06 8.11
CA ALA A 395 -16.65 -8.85 8.90
C ALA A 395 -15.99 -7.60 8.29
N ILE A 396 -14.85 -7.75 7.60
CA ILE A 396 -14.18 -6.64 6.92
C ILE A 396 -14.83 -6.33 5.57
N ALA A 397 -15.35 -7.35 4.87
CA ALA A 397 -16.07 -7.18 3.62
C ALA A 397 -17.37 -6.37 3.82
N GLU A 398 -18.06 -6.54 4.96
CA GLU A 398 -19.24 -5.74 5.32
C GLU A 398 -18.95 -4.24 5.37
N TYR A 399 -17.79 -3.84 5.90
CA TYR A 399 -17.38 -2.42 5.88
C TYR A 399 -17.18 -1.91 4.45
N SER A 400 -16.70 -2.76 3.55
CA SER A 400 -16.35 -2.37 2.18
C SER A 400 -17.55 -2.33 1.22
N SER A 401 -18.60 -3.11 1.49
CA SER A 401 -19.74 -3.35 0.59
C SER A 401 -21.04 -2.69 1.05
N GLU A 402 -21.37 -2.78 2.33
CA GLU A 402 -22.65 -2.28 2.89
C GLU A 402 -22.51 -0.90 3.56
N ASP A 403 -21.30 -0.33 3.61
CA ASP A 403 -20.94 0.89 4.34
C ASP A 403 -21.48 0.90 5.78
N ASN A 404 -21.40 -0.26 6.46
CA ASN A 404 -21.88 -0.44 7.83
C ASN A 404 -20.72 -0.55 8.83
N PRO A 405 -20.09 0.58 9.22
CA PRO A 405 -18.94 0.55 10.12
C PRO A 405 -19.28 0.07 11.54
N LYS A 406 -20.53 0.22 12.00
CA LYS A 406 -20.93 -0.25 13.35
C LYS A 406 -20.93 -1.78 13.43
N SER A 407 -21.52 -2.46 12.44
CA SER A 407 -21.54 -3.94 12.38
C SER A 407 -20.13 -4.50 12.33
N CYS A 408 -19.30 -3.95 11.43
CA CYS A 408 -17.89 -4.33 11.29
C CYS A 408 -17.13 -4.21 12.62
N CYS A 409 -17.24 -3.06 13.31
CA CYS A 409 -16.58 -2.88 14.61
C CYS A 409 -17.01 -3.95 15.62
N TYR A 410 -18.32 -4.16 15.77
CA TYR A 410 -18.85 -5.14 16.73
C TYR A 410 -18.35 -6.57 16.44
N LYS A 411 -18.43 -7.02 15.18
CA LYS A 411 -18.00 -8.36 14.77
C LYS A 411 -16.51 -8.55 15.01
N LEU A 412 -15.68 -7.60 14.57
CA LEU A 412 -14.23 -7.68 14.74
C LEU A 412 -13.80 -7.65 16.20
N GLU A 413 -14.35 -6.74 17.01
CA GLU A 413 -14.03 -6.70 18.44
C GLU A 413 -14.49 -7.97 19.16
N SER A 414 -15.66 -8.53 18.81
CA SER A 414 -16.14 -9.81 19.35
C SER A 414 -15.19 -10.96 18.98
N LEU A 415 -14.73 -11.02 17.73
CA LEU A 415 -13.74 -12.00 17.29
C LEU A 415 -12.43 -11.85 18.06
N LEU A 416 -11.95 -10.63 18.30
CA LEU A 416 -10.74 -10.36 19.09
C LEU A 416 -10.94 -10.63 20.60
N LEU A 417 -12.14 -10.41 21.15
CA LEU A 417 -12.47 -10.51 22.57
C LEU A 417 -12.77 -11.91 23.07
N SER A 418 -13.52 -12.69 22.27
CA SER A 418 -13.93 -14.08 22.55
C SER A 418 -12.75 -15.04 22.76
N GLN A 419 -11.53 -14.51 22.68
CA GLN A 419 -10.24 -15.17 22.75
C GLN A 419 -9.57 -14.95 24.14
N SER A 420 -9.86 -13.87 24.87
CA SER A 420 -9.13 -13.54 26.11
C SER A 420 -9.82 -13.95 27.43
N SER A 421 -10.64 -15.02 27.46
CA SER A 421 -11.24 -15.52 28.71
C SER A 421 -10.36 -16.58 29.37
N ARG A 422 -9.57 -16.15 30.36
CA ARG A 422 -8.87 -17.04 31.30
C ARG A 422 -9.35 -16.68 32.71
N GLY A 423 -10.52 -17.21 33.12
CA GLY A 423 -10.95 -17.24 34.52
C GLY A 423 -12.36 -16.72 34.86
N ASN A 424 -13.20 -17.65 35.31
CA ASN A 424 -14.27 -17.59 36.31
C ASN A 424 -15.32 -16.45 36.27
N ASN A 425 -16.44 -16.67 35.58
CA ASN A 425 -17.74 -16.93 36.22
C ASN A 425 -18.87 -17.05 35.18
N SER A 426 -19.85 -17.87 35.57
CA SER A 426 -21.03 -18.38 34.87
C SER A 426 -21.83 -17.36 34.04
N MET A 427 -21.82 -17.53 32.72
CA MET A 427 -23.02 -17.57 31.89
C MET A 427 -22.68 -18.29 30.57
N GLU A 428 -22.94 -19.60 30.56
CA GLU A 428 -22.71 -20.50 29.43
C GLU A 428 -23.72 -20.29 28.30
N ASN A 429 -23.28 -20.72 27.11
CA ASN A 429 -23.99 -20.86 25.82
C ASN A 429 -23.98 -19.58 24.97
N THR A 430 -22.91 -19.27 24.22
CA THR A 430 -22.69 -19.91 22.90
C THR A 430 -21.25 -19.88 22.34
N LEU A 431 -20.23 -19.38 23.06
CA LEU A 431 -18.90 -19.11 22.45
C LEU A 431 -17.68 -19.70 23.20
N SER A 432 -17.88 -20.53 24.23
CA SER A 432 -16.83 -21.04 25.13
C SER A 432 -16.01 -22.23 24.61
N GLY A 433 -15.75 -22.33 23.30
CA GLY A 433 -15.12 -23.52 22.68
C GLY A 433 -13.99 -23.27 21.67
N ARG A 434 -13.56 -22.02 21.45
CA ARG A 434 -12.59 -21.73 20.39
C ARG A 434 -11.16 -22.12 20.76
N LYS A 435 -10.52 -22.85 19.85
CA LYS A 435 -9.22 -23.49 20.03
C LYS A 435 -8.07 -22.80 19.28
N PHE A 436 -8.22 -21.63 18.65
CA PHE A 436 -7.09 -20.83 18.14
C PHE A 436 -7.10 -19.43 18.77
N LEU A 437 -5.95 -18.97 19.27
CA LEU A 437 -5.84 -17.74 20.06
C LEU A 437 -4.98 -16.68 19.34
N LEU A 438 -5.55 -15.54 18.99
CA LEU A 438 -4.82 -14.42 18.40
C LEU A 438 -4.11 -13.60 19.49
N HIS A 439 -2.88 -13.19 19.18
CA HIS A 439 -2.18 -12.15 19.92
C HIS A 439 -2.06 -10.88 19.06
N PRO A 440 -1.67 -9.72 19.63
CA PRO A 440 -1.67 -8.45 18.92
C PRO A 440 -0.73 -8.34 17.70
N LEU A 441 0.26 -9.23 17.59
CA LEU A 441 1.22 -9.25 16.48
C LEU A 441 0.82 -10.26 15.38
N HIS A 442 -0.25 -11.02 15.56
CA HIS A 442 -0.71 -11.98 14.57
C HIS A 442 -1.31 -11.25 13.35
N HIS A 443 -1.09 -11.77 12.13
CA HIS A 443 -1.47 -11.06 10.89
C HIS A 443 -2.98 -10.77 10.80
N LEU A 444 -3.85 -11.69 11.24
CA LEU A 444 -5.30 -11.47 11.34
C LEU A 444 -5.65 -10.31 12.29
N SER A 445 -4.95 -10.19 13.43
CA SER A 445 -5.13 -9.05 14.35
C SER A 445 -4.73 -7.74 13.68
N LEU A 446 -3.60 -7.71 12.97
CA LEU A 446 -3.17 -6.53 12.23
C LEU A 446 -4.20 -6.12 11.17
N SER A 447 -4.78 -7.09 10.45
CA SER A 447 -5.87 -6.84 9.50
C SER A 447 -7.12 -6.29 10.16
N ALA A 448 -7.51 -6.84 11.32
CA ALA A 448 -8.61 -6.31 12.12
C ALA A 448 -8.35 -4.86 12.56
N TYR A 449 -7.13 -4.52 13.00
CA TYR A 449 -6.81 -3.17 13.44
C TYR A 449 -6.88 -2.14 12.31
N VAL A 450 -6.45 -2.52 11.10
CA VAL A 450 -6.59 -1.65 9.92
C VAL A 450 -8.08 -1.34 9.67
N ALA A 451 -8.94 -2.36 9.72
CA ALA A 451 -10.37 -2.19 9.49
C ALA A 451 -11.05 -1.41 10.62
N LEU A 452 -10.77 -1.75 11.88
CA LEU A 452 -11.30 -1.07 13.07
C LEU A 452 -10.88 0.40 13.11
N ALA A 453 -9.61 0.71 12.85
CA ALA A 453 -9.13 2.08 12.77
C ALA A 453 -9.84 2.88 11.66
N SER A 454 -10.19 2.25 10.54
CA SER A 454 -10.96 2.89 9.46
C SER A 454 -12.42 3.10 9.86
N ALA A 455 -13.10 2.04 10.32
CA ALA A 455 -14.51 2.05 10.67
C ALA A 455 -14.81 3.01 11.82
N TYR A 456 -14.01 3.02 12.90
CA TYR A 456 -14.17 3.98 13.99
C TYR A 456 -13.91 5.42 13.56
N ARG A 457 -12.99 5.67 12.62
CA ARG A 457 -12.77 7.02 12.08
C ARG A 457 -13.97 7.49 11.27
N SER A 458 -14.58 6.61 10.45
CA SER A 458 -15.83 6.91 9.75
C SER A 458 -16.94 7.27 10.75
N LEU A 459 -17.12 6.45 11.80
CA LEU A 459 -18.12 6.70 12.84
C LEU A 459 -17.88 7.99 13.62
N TYR A 460 -16.63 8.30 13.90
CA TYR A 460 -16.24 9.55 14.54
C TYR A 460 -16.64 10.76 13.69
N ILE A 461 -16.33 10.74 12.39
CA ILE A 461 -16.69 11.81 11.47
C ILE A 461 -18.21 11.97 11.40
N ILE A 462 -18.96 10.87 11.26
CA ILE A 462 -20.44 10.88 11.26
C ILE A 462 -20.97 11.49 12.56
N GLY A 463 -20.45 11.05 13.71
CA GLY A 463 -20.87 11.56 15.02
C GLY A 463 -20.58 13.05 15.24
N LEU A 464 -19.52 13.59 14.63
CA LEU A 464 -19.25 15.04 14.64
C LEU A 464 -20.29 15.82 13.82
N TYR A 465 -20.73 15.28 12.67
CA TYR A 465 -21.78 15.89 11.86
C TYR A 465 -23.16 15.84 12.53
N GLU A 466 -23.45 14.76 13.26
CA GLU A 466 -24.71 14.58 13.98
C GLU A 466 -24.75 15.27 15.36
N GLU A 467 -23.71 16.06 15.72
CA GLU A 467 -23.57 16.76 17.01
C GLU A 467 -23.62 15.83 18.25
N GLN A 468 -23.36 14.53 18.08
CA GLN A 468 -23.32 13.53 19.16
C GLN A 468 -21.95 13.52 19.85
N ASN A 469 -21.56 14.66 20.43
CA ASN A 469 -20.20 14.92 20.89
C ASN A 469 -19.61 13.85 21.84
N GLY A 470 -20.41 13.27 22.72
CA GLY A 470 -19.97 12.21 23.65
C GLY A 470 -19.63 10.89 22.96
N GLU A 471 -20.51 10.42 22.07
CA GLU A 471 -20.30 9.17 21.33
C GLU A 471 -19.23 9.37 20.25
N ALA A 472 -19.21 10.53 19.58
CA ALA A 472 -18.16 10.90 18.64
C ALA A 472 -16.77 10.84 19.31
N LEU A 473 -16.60 11.46 20.48
CA LEU A 473 -15.35 11.41 21.23
C LEU A 473 -14.94 9.97 21.56
N LYS A 474 -15.89 9.11 21.95
CA LYS A 474 -15.63 7.69 22.20
C LYS A 474 -15.15 6.95 20.93
N MET A 475 -15.79 7.17 19.78
CA MET A 475 -15.36 6.58 18.51
C MET A 475 -13.98 7.10 18.08
N GLY A 476 -13.71 8.39 18.26
CA GLY A 476 -12.42 9.00 17.96
C GLY A 476 -11.29 8.43 18.83
N ARG A 477 -11.56 8.17 20.12
CA ARG A 477 -10.61 7.49 21.02
C ARG A 477 -10.28 6.07 20.54
N ALA A 478 -11.27 5.27 20.14
CA ALA A 478 -11.02 3.94 19.58
C ALA A 478 -10.24 3.99 18.26
N ALA A 479 -10.61 4.90 17.35
CA ALA A 479 -9.87 5.09 16.10
C ALA A 479 -8.39 5.39 16.36
N ALA A 480 -8.10 6.27 17.33
CA ALA A 480 -6.74 6.60 17.75
C ALA A 480 -6.03 5.40 18.38
N ALA A 481 -6.69 4.65 19.28
CA ALA A 481 -6.13 3.49 19.95
C ALA A 481 -5.74 2.37 18.98
N TYR A 482 -6.64 1.98 18.06
CA TYR A 482 -6.33 0.95 17.06
C TYR A 482 -5.26 1.41 16.06
N SER A 483 -5.27 2.69 15.66
CA SER A 483 -4.22 3.23 14.78
C SER A 483 -2.84 3.19 15.46
N LEU A 484 -2.77 3.54 16.76
CA LEU A 484 -1.56 3.46 17.57
C LEU A 484 -1.07 2.03 17.74
N LEU A 485 -1.96 1.10 18.09
CA LEU A 485 -1.62 -0.31 18.29
C LEU A 485 -1.05 -0.92 17.01
N LEU A 486 -1.65 -0.62 15.86
CA LEU A 486 -1.15 -1.04 14.55
C LEU A 486 0.23 -0.44 14.22
N ALA A 487 0.42 0.86 14.46
CA ALA A 487 1.70 1.54 14.22
C ALA A 487 2.82 0.99 15.11
N ALA A 488 2.51 0.73 16.38
CA ALA A 488 3.45 0.17 17.35
C ALA A 488 3.78 -1.31 17.07
N ALA A 489 2.78 -2.13 16.72
CA ALA A 489 2.99 -3.52 16.31
C ALA A 489 3.89 -3.63 15.06
N THR A 490 3.62 -2.81 14.04
CA THR A 490 4.41 -2.81 12.80
C THR A 490 5.80 -2.25 12.99
N HIS A 491 5.96 -1.23 13.84
CA HIS A 491 7.28 -0.78 14.29
C HIS A 491 8.07 -1.90 14.95
N TYR A 492 7.47 -2.58 15.93
CA TYR A 492 8.12 -3.69 16.63
C TYR A 492 8.59 -4.78 15.65
N LEU A 493 7.73 -5.19 14.70
CA LEU A 493 8.10 -6.15 13.66
C LEU A 493 9.23 -5.62 12.75
N SER A 494 9.25 -4.32 12.44
CA SER A 494 10.27 -3.71 11.58
C SER A 494 11.68 -3.71 12.19
N LEU A 495 11.80 -3.86 13.52
CA LEU A 495 13.10 -4.04 14.18
C LEU A 495 13.76 -5.38 13.83
N PHE A 496 12.96 -6.37 13.42
CA PHE A 496 13.42 -7.72 13.04
C PHE A 496 13.43 -7.94 11.53
N GLU A 497 12.53 -7.29 10.79
CA GLU A 497 12.55 -7.22 9.33
C GLU A 497 12.47 -5.77 8.87
N SER A 498 13.62 -5.17 8.59
CA SER A 498 13.71 -3.73 8.28
C SER A 498 12.99 -3.33 6.99
N SER A 499 12.66 -4.28 6.10
CA SER A 499 11.86 -3.98 4.92
C SER A 499 10.42 -3.55 5.24
N LEU A 500 9.96 -3.74 6.49
CA LEU A 500 8.67 -3.24 6.97
C LEU A 500 8.66 -1.72 7.25
N ILE A 501 9.76 -1.01 7.01
CA ILE A 501 9.87 0.44 7.23
C ILE A 501 8.79 1.26 6.48
N ALA A 502 8.44 0.87 5.25
CA ALA A 502 7.43 1.53 4.43
C ALA A 502 6.02 1.48 5.04
N PRO A 503 5.46 0.30 5.40
CA PRO A 503 4.18 0.24 6.11
C PRO A 503 4.25 0.90 7.50
N THR A 504 5.35 0.73 8.25
CA THR A 504 5.54 1.39 9.56
C THR A 504 5.44 2.91 9.46
N SER A 505 6.06 3.51 8.43
CA SER A 505 5.93 4.95 8.14
C SER A 505 4.46 5.37 7.98
N HIS A 506 3.73 4.67 7.11
CA HIS A 506 2.33 4.98 6.83
C HIS A 506 1.45 4.87 8.09
N PHE A 507 1.66 3.84 8.93
CA PHE A 507 0.85 3.65 10.13
C PHE A 507 1.15 4.70 11.21
N TRP A 508 2.41 5.11 11.41
CA TRP A 508 2.70 6.21 12.33
C TRP A 508 2.14 7.55 11.88
N LEU A 509 2.19 7.86 10.58
CA LEU A 509 1.55 9.05 10.03
C LEU A 509 0.03 9.01 10.27
N SER A 510 -0.60 7.88 9.96
CA SER A 510 -2.05 7.70 10.16
C SER A 510 -2.47 7.77 11.63
N ALA A 511 -1.70 7.17 12.55
CA ALA A 511 -1.94 7.25 13.98
C ALA A 511 -1.81 8.70 14.47
N GLY A 512 -0.72 9.38 14.10
CA GLY A 512 -0.48 10.77 14.46
C GLY A 512 -1.58 11.72 14.00
N GLU A 513 -2.04 11.58 12.75
CA GLU A 513 -3.17 12.35 12.22
C GLU A 513 -4.49 12.06 12.93
N THR A 514 -4.75 10.78 13.23
CA THR A 514 -5.99 10.40 13.91
C THR A 514 -6.05 10.98 15.31
N ILE A 515 -4.93 10.96 16.04
CA ILE A 515 -4.83 11.57 17.38
C ILE A 515 -4.91 13.10 17.28
N LEU A 516 -4.24 13.71 16.30
CA LEU A 516 -4.26 15.16 16.13
C LEU A 516 -5.68 15.65 15.85
N ASN A 517 -6.42 14.97 14.97
CA ASN A 517 -7.81 15.29 14.66
C ASN A 517 -8.73 15.12 15.89
N LEU A 518 -8.47 14.13 16.74
CA LEU A 518 -9.17 13.94 18.02
C LEU A 518 -8.92 15.10 18.98
N VAL A 519 -7.67 15.55 19.10
CA VAL A 519 -7.30 16.67 19.97
C VAL A 519 -7.89 17.98 19.45
N GLN A 520 -7.79 18.24 18.14
CA GLN A 520 -8.24 19.50 17.54
C GLN A 520 -9.76 19.70 17.60
N SER A 521 -10.55 18.63 17.51
CA SER A 521 -12.01 18.72 17.69
C SER A 521 -12.42 18.92 19.15
N SER A 522 -11.57 18.47 20.08
CA SER A 522 -11.86 18.48 21.52
C SER A 522 -11.42 19.79 22.21
N ILE A 523 -10.60 20.62 21.55
CA ILE A 523 -10.05 21.86 22.10
C ILE A 523 -10.54 23.06 21.28
N SER A 524 -11.08 24.09 21.95
CA SER A 524 -11.54 25.33 21.32
C SER A 524 -10.67 26.56 21.67
N GLY A 525 -10.69 27.58 20.80
CA GLY A 525 -10.17 28.92 21.08
C GLY A 525 -8.65 29.05 21.33
N LYS A 526 -8.26 29.94 22.26
CA LYS A 526 -6.86 30.32 22.59
C LYS A 526 -5.94 29.16 22.99
N ALA A 527 -6.51 28.03 23.40
CA ALA A 527 -5.73 26.83 23.69
C ALA A 527 -5.07 26.29 22.41
N LYS A 528 -5.76 26.32 21.26
CA LYS A 528 -5.24 25.86 19.96
C LYS A 528 -3.96 26.60 19.53
N GLU A 529 -3.96 27.93 19.63
CA GLU A 529 -2.79 28.80 19.35
C GLU A 529 -1.58 28.50 20.27
N LYS A 530 -1.85 28.13 21.53
CA LYS A 530 -0.81 27.73 22.50
C LYS A 530 -0.17 26.37 22.14
N TYR A 531 -0.92 25.46 21.51
CA TYR A 531 -0.41 24.18 21.03
C TYR A 531 0.39 24.33 19.73
N GLU A 532 -0.05 25.21 18.83
CA GLU A 532 0.66 25.56 17.59
C GLU A 532 1.97 26.32 17.83
N SER A 533 2.08 27.12 18.90
CA SER A 533 3.34 27.77 19.29
C SER A 533 4.34 26.81 19.95
N LYS A 534 3.89 25.85 20.78
CA LYS A 534 4.73 24.75 21.31
C LYS A 534 5.28 23.83 20.22
N PHE A 535 4.58 23.71 19.08
CA PHE A 535 5.00 22.89 17.94
C PHE A 535 6.33 23.35 17.32
N ARG A 536 6.60 24.66 17.32
CA ARG A 536 7.83 25.22 16.74
C ARG A 536 9.07 25.00 17.61
N SER A 537 8.91 24.72 18.91
CA SER A 537 10.02 24.66 19.87
C SER A 537 10.54 23.26 20.20
N VAL A 538 9.78 22.19 19.92
CA VAL A 538 10.26 20.82 20.13
C VAL A 538 11.22 20.48 19.00
N SER A 539 12.52 20.31 19.27
CA SER A 539 13.55 19.96 18.28
C SER A 539 14.23 18.65 18.68
N HIS A 540 13.69 17.51 18.28
CA HIS A 540 14.35 16.21 18.53
C HIS A 540 14.60 15.39 17.27
N PHE A 541 13.90 15.65 16.17
CA PHE A 541 14.13 14.98 14.89
C PHE A 541 14.18 16.04 13.80
N GLN A 542 15.38 16.49 13.47
CA GLN A 542 15.58 17.36 12.33
C GLN A 542 15.64 16.46 11.11
N CYS A 543 14.74 16.68 10.13
CA CYS A 543 14.81 16.05 8.80
C CYS A 543 15.97 16.67 7.99
N ALA A 544 17.15 16.78 8.61
CA ALA A 544 18.36 17.20 7.94
C ALA A 544 18.73 16.13 6.90
N LYS A 545 19.36 16.57 5.81
CA LYS A 545 19.78 15.77 4.65
C LYS A 545 20.20 14.34 5.05
N ILE A 546 19.28 13.39 4.89
CA ILE A 546 19.52 11.95 5.05
C ILE A 546 20.26 11.47 3.79
N GLU A 547 21.47 12.01 3.58
CA GLU A 547 22.29 11.71 2.41
C GLU A 547 23.11 10.44 2.62
N ARG A 548 23.36 9.97 3.86
CA ARG A 548 24.01 8.68 4.16
C ARG A 548 23.56 8.15 5.52
N LEU A 549 22.52 7.32 5.53
CA LEU A 549 22.01 6.72 6.78
C LEU A 549 22.54 5.30 6.95
N SER A 550 23.27 5.05 8.03
CA SER A 550 23.67 3.69 8.41
C SER A 550 22.53 2.94 9.10
N ARG A 551 22.64 1.60 9.13
CA ARG A 551 21.67 0.74 9.85
C ARG A 551 21.69 1.04 11.35
N ASP A 552 22.86 1.29 11.93
CA ASP A 552 23.01 1.55 13.37
C ASP A 552 22.37 2.88 13.78
N GLU A 553 22.54 3.93 12.98
CA GLU A 553 21.86 5.21 13.19
C GLU A 553 20.34 5.09 13.10
N PHE A 554 19.84 4.34 12.10
CA PHE A 554 18.41 4.06 11.98
C PHE A 554 17.84 3.33 13.20
N MET A 555 18.55 2.29 13.67
CA MET A 555 18.14 1.56 14.86
C MET A 555 18.17 2.47 16.10
N SER A 556 19.23 3.26 16.28
CA SER A 556 19.34 4.20 17.39
C SER A 556 18.18 5.20 17.42
N ASN A 557 17.86 5.82 16.28
CA ASN A 557 16.75 6.76 16.17
C ASN A 557 15.39 6.10 16.45
N SER A 558 15.21 4.87 15.99
CA SER A 558 13.99 4.09 16.22
C SER A 558 13.80 3.75 17.70
N MET A 559 14.86 3.34 18.40
CA MET A 559 14.80 3.07 19.83
C MET A 559 14.57 4.33 20.66
N GLN A 560 15.22 5.45 20.29
CA GLN A 560 15.02 6.74 20.95
C GLN A 560 13.57 7.21 20.82
N PHE A 561 12.96 7.05 19.64
CA PHE A 561 11.55 7.38 19.43
C PHE A 561 10.63 6.60 20.39
N ILE A 562 10.84 5.29 20.53
CA ILE A 562 10.06 4.43 21.43
C ILE A 562 10.21 4.86 22.89
N GLU A 563 11.43 5.17 23.32
CA GLU A 563 11.70 5.68 24.66
C GLU A 563 10.97 7.00 24.93
N CYS A 564 10.97 7.93 23.95
CA CYS A 564 10.26 9.20 24.05
C CYS A 564 8.74 9.02 24.23
N ILE A 565 8.12 8.14 23.44
CA ILE A 565 6.66 7.99 23.47
C ILE A 565 6.17 7.09 24.60
N SER A 566 7.00 6.18 25.12
CA SER A 566 6.62 5.24 26.20
C SER A 566 6.09 5.97 27.43
N THR A 567 6.79 7.03 27.88
CA THR A 567 6.35 7.83 29.04
C THR A 567 5.03 8.56 28.74
N ILE A 568 4.83 9.05 27.52
CA ILE A 568 3.61 9.76 27.12
C ILE A 568 2.42 8.78 27.08
N LEU A 569 2.63 7.62 26.46
CA LEU A 569 1.60 6.59 26.34
C LEU A 569 1.17 6.04 27.70
N SER A 570 2.09 5.85 28.64
CA SER A 570 1.77 5.47 30.04
C SER A 570 0.68 6.35 30.68
N ARG A 571 0.56 7.59 30.22
CA ARG A 571 -0.42 8.56 30.74
C ARG A 571 -1.73 8.55 29.96
N CYS A 572 -1.68 8.45 28.63
CA CYS A 572 -2.87 8.63 27.78
C CYS A 572 -3.50 7.32 27.26
N TRP A 573 -2.80 6.18 27.32
CA TRP A 573 -3.37 4.90 26.89
C TRP A 573 -4.65 4.52 27.66
N PRO A 574 -4.71 4.61 29.02
CA PRO A 574 -5.93 4.28 29.76
C PRO A 574 -7.12 5.18 29.35
N PHE A 575 -6.84 6.43 29.00
CA PHE A 575 -7.85 7.34 28.48
C PHE A 575 -8.36 6.90 27.11
N LEU A 576 -7.49 6.50 26.19
CA LEU A 576 -7.88 6.07 24.85
C LEU A 576 -8.73 4.78 24.85
N VAL A 577 -8.34 3.80 25.66
CA VAL A 577 -8.96 2.46 25.61
C VAL A 577 -10.22 2.32 26.43
N ARG A 578 -10.51 3.28 27.33
CA ARG A 578 -11.66 3.20 28.24
C ARG A 578 -12.97 2.96 27.50
N SER A 579 -13.71 1.95 27.96
CA SER A 579 -14.98 1.44 27.42
C SER A 579 -14.85 0.55 26.17
N PHE A 580 -13.65 0.04 25.89
CA PHE A 580 -13.39 -0.93 24.82
C PHE A 580 -12.67 -2.16 25.38
N SER A 581 -13.43 -3.23 25.61
CA SER A 581 -12.95 -4.38 26.38
C SER A 581 -11.72 -5.08 25.77
N TYR A 582 -11.55 -5.04 24.44
CA TYR A 582 -10.37 -5.64 23.81
C TYR A 582 -9.12 -4.81 24.13
N LEU A 583 -9.20 -3.51 23.85
CA LEU A 583 -8.11 -2.57 24.04
C LEU A 583 -7.70 -2.44 25.51
N GLU A 584 -8.65 -2.53 26.44
CA GLU A 584 -8.38 -2.55 27.89
C GLU A 584 -7.55 -3.77 28.34
N LYS A 585 -7.53 -4.87 27.57
CA LYS A 585 -6.70 -6.05 27.85
C LYS A 585 -5.27 -5.95 27.30
N ILE A 586 -4.96 -4.91 26.52
CA ILE A 586 -3.61 -4.68 26.01
C ILE A 586 -2.78 -4.02 27.12
N GLU A 587 -1.89 -4.80 27.72
CA GLU A 587 -1.05 -4.34 28.84
C GLU A 587 -0.11 -3.21 28.43
N ASP A 588 0.60 -3.36 27.31
CA ASP A 588 1.47 -2.33 26.75
C ASP A 588 1.34 -2.34 25.21
N PRO A 589 0.94 -1.22 24.58
CA PRO A 589 0.72 -1.15 23.13
C PRO A 589 2.00 -1.08 22.31
N ILE A 590 3.18 -0.88 22.93
CA ILE A 590 4.47 -0.79 22.23
C ILE A 590 5.42 -1.91 22.63
N ASN A 591 5.44 -2.26 23.91
CA ASN A 591 6.30 -3.33 24.40
C ASN A 591 5.53 -4.64 24.45
N PHE A 592 5.71 -5.50 23.46
CA PHE A 592 5.00 -6.77 23.36
C PHE A 592 5.59 -7.90 24.22
N THR A 593 6.58 -7.63 25.09
CA THR A 593 7.26 -8.65 25.90
C THR A 593 6.32 -9.37 26.88
N TRP A 594 5.19 -8.77 27.25
CA TRP A 594 4.17 -9.36 28.11
C TRP A 594 3.47 -10.59 27.49
N LEU A 595 3.54 -10.78 26.16
CA LEU A 595 2.88 -11.93 25.51
C LEU A 595 3.56 -13.28 25.80
N GLY A 596 4.82 -13.29 26.24
CA GLY A 596 5.49 -14.52 26.66
C GLY A 596 6.99 -14.61 26.34
N GLY A 597 7.62 -15.68 26.85
CA GLY A 597 9.07 -15.87 26.77
C GLY A 597 9.62 -16.08 25.35
N ALA A 598 8.80 -16.53 24.40
CA ALA A 598 9.18 -16.64 22.99
C ALA A 598 9.55 -15.28 22.36
N ILE A 599 9.01 -14.18 22.89
CA ILE A 599 9.26 -12.80 22.42
C ILE A 599 10.58 -12.23 22.99
N LEU A 600 11.02 -12.73 24.14
CA LEU A 600 12.25 -12.26 24.80
C LEU A 600 13.52 -12.75 24.11
N ARG A 601 13.53 -13.98 23.55
CA ARG A 601 14.75 -14.56 22.94
C ARG A 601 15.28 -13.76 21.74
N PRO A 602 14.46 -13.34 20.77
CA PRO A 602 14.91 -12.53 19.64
C PRO A 602 15.46 -11.16 20.07
N LEU A 603 14.87 -10.55 21.11
CA LEU A 603 15.33 -9.25 21.63
C LEU A 603 16.75 -9.33 22.23
N CYS A 604 17.12 -10.46 22.83
CA CYS A 604 18.49 -10.68 23.32
C CYS A 604 19.53 -10.75 22.17
N SER A 605 19.12 -11.20 20.97
CA SER A 605 20.00 -11.28 19.80
C SER A 605 20.23 -9.94 19.09
N LEU A 606 19.40 -8.91 19.35
CA LEU A 606 19.61 -7.54 18.85
C LEU A 606 20.75 -6.77 19.56
N GLY A 607 21.39 -7.36 20.58
CA GLY A 607 22.63 -6.85 21.19
C GLY A 607 22.45 -6.00 22.46
N SER A 608 23.49 -6.02 23.32
CA SER A 608 23.54 -5.47 24.69
C SER A 608 23.23 -3.97 24.83
N LYS A 609 23.25 -3.18 23.74
CA LYS A 609 22.93 -1.74 23.77
C LYS A 609 21.46 -1.42 23.42
N GLY A 610 20.74 -2.32 22.74
CA GLY A 610 19.31 -2.15 22.38
C GLY A 610 18.34 -2.68 23.45
N THR A 611 18.83 -3.53 24.35
CA THR A 611 18.04 -4.14 25.43
C THR A 611 17.52 -3.16 26.48
N THR A 612 18.07 -1.95 26.60
CA THR A 612 17.69 -1.03 27.68
C THR A 612 16.33 -0.38 27.48
N ALA A 613 15.85 -0.17 26.25
CA ALA A 613 14.57 0.51 26.00
C ALA A 613 13.36 -0.43 26.24
N PHE A 614 13.44 -1.70 25.85
CA PHE A 614 12.40 -2.69 26.16
C PHE A 614 12.61 -3.39 27.51
N GLY A 615 13.86 -3.45 28.02
CA GLY A 615 14.23 -4.14 29.26
C GLY A 615 14.26 -3.28 30.53
N LYS A 616 14.10 -1.94 30.43
CA LYS A 616 13.94 -1.05 31.59
C LYS A 616 12.50 -0.54 31.78
N SER A 617 11.55 -1.00 30.96
CA SER A 617 10.14 -0.75 31.28
C SER A 617 9.81 -1.59 32.51
N LYS A 618 9.92 -1.00 33.71
CA LYS A 618 9.11 -1.45 34.84
C LYS A 618 7.70 -1.54 34.27
N CYS A 619 7.02 -2.68 34.38
CA CYS A 619 5.58 -2.74 34.21
C CYS A 619 5.00 -1.64 35.08
N PHE A 620 4.73 -0.47 34.50
CA PHE A 620 3.95 0.53 35.17
C PHE A 620 2.58 -0.13 35.27
N ALA A 621 2.11 -0.35 36.50
CA ALA A 621 0.70 -0.59 36.67
C ALA A 621 0.01 0.62 36.02
N TRP A 622 -0.71 0.38 34.91
CA TRP A 622 -1.41 1.41 34.15
C TRP A 622 -2.65 1.83 34.96
N GLU A 623 -2.42 2.41 36.14
CA GLU A 623 -3.47 2.80 37.06
C GLU A 623 -4.06 4.13 36.60
N TYR A 624 -5.33 4.07 36.21
CA TYR A 624 -6.14 5.26 35.99
C TYR A 624 -6.27 6.02 37.32
N GLN A 625 -5.62 7.19 37.39
CA GLN A 625 -5.86 8.13 38.46
C GLN A 625 -7.18 8.87 38.18
N SER A 626 -8.23 8.46 38.88
CA SER A 626 -9.50 9.20 38.94
C SER A 626 -9.21 10.65 39.33
N GLY A 627 -9.49 11.61 38.44
CA GLY A 627 -9.38 13.05 38.72
C GLY A 627 -8.49 13.89 37.77
N ARG A 628 -7.84 13.30 36.75
CA ARG A 628 -7.13 14.10 35.74
C ARG A 628 -8.08 14.95 34.90
N ARG A 629 -7.70 16.20 34.64
CA ARG A 629 -8.49 17.09 33.77
C ARG A 629 -8.36 16.61 32.33
N ILE A 630 -9.46 16.65 31.58
CA ILE A 630 -9.49 16.32 30.14
C ILE A 630 -8.39 17.09 29.37
N GLU A 631 -8.10 18.33 29.78
CA GLU A 631 -7.01 19.14 29.22
C GLU A 631 -5.62 18.50 29.35
N GLU A 632 -5.33 17.80 30.45
CA GLU A 632 -4.04 17.13 30.67
C GLU A 632 -3.89 15.90 29.77
N GLU A 633 -4.97 15.15 29.58
CA GLU A 633 -5.02 14.01 28.65
C GLU A 633 -4.84 14.49 27.21
N MET A 634 -5.53 15.56 26.81
CA MET A 634 -5.40 16.14 25.48
C MET A 634 -4.00 16.71 25.23
N ASN A 635 -3.34 17.28 26.24
CA ASN A 635 -1.93 17.68 26.16
C ASN A 635 -1.02 16.48 25.86
N CYS A 636 -1.23 15.34 26.53
CA CYS A 636 -0.45 14.13 26.31
C CYS A 636 -0.68 13.56 24.91
N LEU A 637 -1.95 13.48 24.49
CA LEU A 637 -2.32 13.05 23.13
C LEU A 637 -1.74 13.96 22.05
N TYR A 638 -1.76 15.27 22.25
CA TYR A 638 -1.14 16.21 21.33
C TYR A 638 0.35 15.93 21.15
N GLN A 639 1.09 15.76 22.25
CA GLN A 639 2.52 15.42 22.17
C GLN A 639 2.74 14.10 21.43
N LEU A 640 1.95 13.06 21.76
CA LEU A 640 2.03 11.76 21.11
C LEU A 640 1.78 11.87 19.59
N ALA A 641 0.79 12.66 19.18
CA ALA A 641 0.50 12.92 17.77
C ALA A 641 1.72 13.53 17.06
N ILE A 642 2.34 14.56 17.65
CA ILE A 642 3.51 15.22 17.06
C ILE A 642 4.71 14.27 16.93
N TYR A 643 5.02 13.49 17.96
CA TYR A 643 6.10 12.50 17.89
C TYR A 643 5.81 11.44 16.81
N SER A 644 4.59 10.94 16.75
CA SER A 644 4.14 9.95 15.74
C SER A 644 4.30 10.49 14.32
N LEU A 645 3.85 11.73 14.07
CA LEU A 645 3.94 12.37 12.76
C LEU A 645 5.39 12.61 12.35
N ARG A 646 6.24 13.06 13.26
CA ARG A 646 7.66 13.31 12.98
C ARG A 646 8.43 12.03 12.68
N TYR A 647 8.20 10.98 13.47
CA TYR A 647 8.83 9.69 13.23
C TYR A 647 8.32 9.05 11.93
N GLY A 648 6.99 9.07 11.70
CA GLY A 648 6.40 8.62 10.44
C GLY A 648 7.00 9.34 9.21
N ARG A 649 7.24 10.66 9.31
CA ARG A 649 7.94 11.46 8.29
C ARG A 649 9.39 11.09 8.12
N TYR A 650 10.13 10.88 9.22
CA TYR A 650 11.52 10.41 9.16
C TYR A 650 11.62 9.10 8.37
N LEU A 651 10.73 8.14 8.64
CA LEU A 651 10.65 6.90 7.89
C LEU A 651 10.21 7.12 6.42
N ALA A 652 9.27 8.03 6.19
CA ALA A 652 8.81 8.37 4.84
C ALA A 652 9.93 8.97 3.99
N THR A 653 10.79 9.82 4.56
CA THR A 653 11.96 10.39 3.86
C THR A 653 12.94 9.30 3.44
N ILE A 654 13.12 8.27 4.29
CA ILE A 654 13.98 7.12 3.96
C ILE A 654 13.40 6.37 2.75
N CYS A 655 12.11 6.04 2.78
CA CYS A 655 11.45 5.20 1.78
C CYS A 655 11.15 5.93 0.47
N TYR A 656 10.74 7.20 0.55
CA TYR A 656 10.11 7.93 -0.55
C TYR A 656 10.76 9.29 -0.82
N GLY A 657 11.87 9.62 -0.16
CA GLY A 657 12.55 10.90 -0.36
C GLY A 657 11.76 12.11 0.17
N PRO A 658 12.38 13.30 0.19
CA PRO A 658 11.83 14.50 0.81
C PRO A 658 10.63 15.10 0.04
N GLN A 659 10.52 14.86 -1.27
CA GLN A 659 9.40 15.36 -2.09
C GLN A 659 8.14 14.46 -2.02
N SER A 660 8.12 13.46 -1.14
CA SER A 660 6.97 12.57 -1.02
C SER A 660 5.72 13.30 -0.51
N TYR A 661 4.57 13.01 -1.11
CA TYR A 661 3.27 13.51 -0.63
C TYR A 661 2.96 13.14 0.83
N LEU A 662 3.61 12.10 1.36
CA LEU A 662 3.50 11.69 2.76
C LEU A 662 4.18 12.68 3.72
N ILE A 663 5.09 13.52 3.22
CA ILE A 663 5.83 14.52 3.98
C ILE A 663 5.12 15.89 3.89
N ASP A 664 4.61 16.23 2.71
CA ASP A 664 4.14 17.58 2.35
C ASP A 664 2.85 18.09 3.02
N LYS A 665 2.12 17.26 3.78
CA LYS A 665 0.75 17.62 4.25
C LYS A 665 0.58 17.90 5.75
N LEU A 666 1.55 18.54 6.38
CA LEU A 666 1.26 19.37 7.57
C LEU A 666 1.96 20.71 7.41
N THR A 667 1.43 21.56 6.53
CA THR A 667 1.17 22.94 6.92
C THR A 667 0.05 22.87 7.95
N ILE A 668 0.42 22.69 9.23
CA ILE A 668 -0.43 23.04 10.37
C ILE A 668 -0.36 24.55 10.51
#